data_AF-A0A6J8D9E8-F1
#
_entry.id   AF-A0A6J8D9E8-F1
#
_cell.length_a   1.000
_cell.length_b   1.000
_cell.length_c   1.000
_cell.angle_alpha   90.00
_cell.angle_beta   90.00
_cell.angle_gamma   90.00
#
_symmetry.space_group_name_H-M   'P 1'
#
loop_
_entity.id
_entity.type
_entity.pdbx_description
1 polymer ?
#
loop_
_entity_poly.entity_id
_entity_poly.type
_entity_poly.pdbx_seq_one_letter_code
_entity_poly.pdbx_strand_id
1 'polypeptide(L)'
;MVAPDLGRLLATYQLVPTFERSDRHHCFIDSLENIDNLPAPVPPPTTKQQIFDVSKYSHVDDRALKAPKGLHKQPLSALVEYLINGYNDDLSKIRVIYRWITAQPIDQLNIPKREPSQSHTLFQLWRIKHRKGNYAQLVSLLCRFAQLPCIIIHGKLKGSTYDVGEHLDDEQHYGEWNAVLVDGYWRFINAYWGTCAEGGSDETQWECVDKGDEVKGDSLNKQLFYACDENYFLTEPDQMISTHFPTEPAWQLKKDVVTEEQFQTQAFLKDRFYNLQMKLEFPKICIVKSAGEEIELQFQLPEDRAINLDFQYLLFRLKSASSGNLPRYDRYVFLQRKKPDILHIRVRSPVKDIFRFELVGKDVTITEPGYDYDWVAVYKFDFTGSTATDVDAFPECPVIGWGPGRAAVECGMAPMSHFGGEILPANDGKLEIKFSTVNGQDWNKMDIKGQLIRGGSTPEEVSDHIVHRVENGDIIFNLTTPKKGEYAFKMYANEEGDREPKNVCNYLITSNQKQDNTPFPRNFSECLGAKEAFRAIGLKALTHESGYIETGEEELEIAFQKKGDIDLSLNLSGSLIHAEMAKRLISEEVIGDKITYKVRFPGNGNYGLRLMGNRGQGNEVMYEYVVNYKQKKQKPKPKEEKPIPEPEPAKEPIISKDVPNDLRKKIKRAIEDQNDVELEIAIEDLKSLGLPTAQKDIETAEIELGVMKTKRELNEATEVRDMALIKEAISKAKRGSYDKRLPTEMALAKAMLERLRNITKLMHAVLSLDQKTIAEIKGYQNPPPAVHRVMMATLLILGHWEEETEEWRNVQIALGKMGKDAIKRKIQELKIDDIPVDVALGARDLIRDFTLDQVRMVSAGGATFYVWVKGLTEEICQRNKEIIKDIRPRTSRRRRSTMMSEKSFYSERTMSYD
;
A
#
# COMPACT_ATOMS: atom_id res chain seq x y z
N MET A 1 -50.23 13.13 -21.31
CA MET A 1 -50.23 13.20 -19.83
C MET A 1 -48.89 12.67 -19.35
N VAL A 2 -47.99 13.54 -18.89
CA VAL A 2 -46.69 13.18 -18.28
C VAL A 2 -46.45 14.27 -17.23
N ALA A 3 -46.30 14.04 -15.92
CA ALA A 3 -46.46 12.90 -15.03
C ALA A 3 -46.59 13.51 -13.61
N PRO A 4 -47.52 13.10 -12.72
CA PRO A 4 -47.46 13.50 -11.32
C PRO A 4 -46.74 12.43 -10.48
N ASP A 5 -45.91 12.94 -9.56
CA ASP A 5 -45.51 12.36 -8.27
C ASP A 5 -44.15 11.65 -8.06
N LEU A 6 -43.41 11.06 -9.02
CA LEU A 6 -42.06 10.51 -8.71
C LEU A 6 -40.94 10.69 -9.76
N GLY A 7 -41.09 11.61 -10.72
CA GLY A 7 -40.08 11.90 -11.76
C GLY A 7 -39.33 13.22 -11.56
N ARG A 8 -38.64 13.41 -10.43
CA ARG A 8 -37.93 14.67 -10.10
C ARG A 8 -36.44 14.60 -10.38
N LEU A 9 -35.85 15.77 -10.63
CA LEU A 9 -34.40 15.91 -10.77
C LEU A 9 -33.85 16.34 -9.40
N LEU A 10 -33.11 15.45 -8.74
CA LEU A 10 -32.52 15.68 -7.43
C LEU A 10 -30.99 15.72 -7.55
N ALA A 11 -30.35 16.70 -6.93
CA ALA A 11 -28.90 16.76 -6.85
C ALA A 11 -28.39 17.42 -5.57
N THR A 12 -27.19 17.08 -5.14
CA THR A 12 -26.54 17.72 -3.98
C THR A 12 -25.95 19.10 -4.31
N TYR A 13 -26.10 19.56 -5.56
CA TYR A 13 -25.75 20.90 -6.01
C TYR A 13 -26.86 21.48 -6.88
N GLN A 14 -26.84 22.80 -7.06
CA GLN A 14 -27.88 23.49 -7.81
C GLN A 14 -27.67 23.30 -9.33
N LEU A 15 -28.39 22.33 -9.91
CA LEU A 15 -28.36 22.04 -11.36
C LEU A 15 -28.95 23.18 -12.20
N VAL A 16 -30.01 23.82 -11.69
CA VAL A 16 -30.70 24.94 -12.34
C VAL A 16 -30.95 26.02 -11.28
N PRO A 17 -30.76 27.31 -11.58
CA PRO A 17 -30.94 28.39 -10.60
C PRO A 17 -32.32 28.46 -9.94
N THR A 18 -33.35 27.88 -10.56
CA THR A 18 -34.72 27.83 -10.04
C THR A 18 -34.95 26.70 -9.05
N PHE A 19 -33.99 25.78 -8.87
CA PHE A 19 -34.15 24.67 -7.95
C PHE A 19 -34.01 25.16 -6.51
N GLU A 20 -34.92 24.68 -5.66
CA GLU A 20 -35.00 25.01 -4.25
C GLU A 20 -34.20 24.00 -3.42
N ARG A 21 -33.59 24.45 -2.32
CA ARG A 21 -32.85 23.59 -1.39
C ARG A 21 -33.82 23.01 -0.35
N SER A 22 -33.78 21.69 -0.16
CA SER A 22 -34.41 21.01 0.98
C SER A 22 -33.37 20.66 2.02
N ASP A 23 -33.44 21.30 3.19
CA ASP A 23 -32.49 21.03 4.28
C ASP A 23 -32.66 19.62 4.86
N ARG A 24 -33.91 19.14 4.99
CA ARG A 24 -34.22 17.78 5.48
C ARG A 24 -33.60 16.67 4.60
N HIS A 25 -33.55 16.89 3.29
CA HIS A 25 -33.08 15.89 2.32
C HIS A 25 -31.68 16.18 1.79
N HIS A 26 -31.06 17.28 2.22
CA HIS A 26 -29.71 17.70 1.82
C HIS A 26 -29.51 17.74 0.30
N CYS A 27 -30.49 18.29 -0.43
CA CYS A 27 -30.46 18.34 -1.88
C CYS A 27 -31.22 19.54 -2.46
N PHE A 28 -30.94 19.84 -3.73
CA PHE A 28 -31.68 20.76 -4.58
C PHE A 28 -32.70 19.99 -5.43
N ILE A 29 -33.90 20.56 -5.56
CA ILE A 29 -35.05 19.96 -6.24
C ILE A 29 -35.80 21.00 -7.08
N ASP A 30 -36.52 20.55 -8.09
CA ASP A 30 -37.33 21.41 -8.97
C ASP A 30 -38.58 22.01 -8.28
N SER A 31 -39.17 21.32 -7.31
CA SER A 31 -40.27 21.81 -6.47
C SER A 31 -40.26 21.10 -5.10
N LEU A 32 -40.58 21.81 -4.03
CA LEU A 32 -40.70 21.25 -2.67
C LEU A 32 -42.05 20.55 -2.38
N GLU A 33 -43.05 20.64 -3.26
CA GLU A 33 -44.34 19.95 -3.06
C GLU A 33 -44.12 18.44 -2.87
N ASN A 34 -44.85 17.70 -2.03
CA ASN A 34 -44.71 16.23 -1.88
C ASN A 34 -43.28 15.68 -1.60
N ILE A 35 -42.27 16.50 -1.30
CA ILE A 35 -40.90 16.02 -1.04
C ILE A 35 -40.83 15.19 0.26
N ASP A 36 -41.72 15.46 1.21
CA ASP A 36 -41.81 14.73 2.48
C ASP A 36 -42.21 13.25 2.33
N ASN A 37 -42.64 12.83 1.14
CA ASN A 37 -42.85 11.42 0.79
C ASN A 37 -41.52 10.67 0.59
N LEU A 38 -40.41 11.38 0.37
CA LEU A 38 -39.08 10.79 0.27
C LEU A 38 -38.47 10.64 1.68
N PRO A 39 -37.72 9.57 1.93
CA PRO A 39 -37.00 9.43 3.18
C PRO A 39 -35.75 10.33 3.17
N ALA A 40 -35.33 10.77 4.36
CA ALA A 40 -34.06 11.46 4.54
C ALA A 40 -32.87 10.53 4.21
N PRO A 41 -31.70 11.06 3.81
CA PRO A 41 -30.50 10.26 3.57
C PRO A 41 -29.96 9.68 4.89
N VAL A 42 -30.41 8.46 5.21
CA VAL A 42 -30.01 7.72 6.41
C VAL A 42 -29.43 6.35 6.02
N PRO A 43 -28.60 5.73 6.89
CA PRO A 43 -28.05 4.41 6.62
C PRO A 43 -29.14 3.37 6.33
N PRO A 44 -29.01 2.56 5.26
CA PRO A 44 -29.93 1.47 4.99
C PRO A 44 -29.81 0.38 6.09
N PRO A 45 -30.92 -0.21 6.57
CA PRO A 45 -30.90 -1.24 7.61
C PRO A 45 -30.55 -2.63 7.09
N THR A 46 -30.56 -2.82 5.76
CA THR A 46 -30.28 -4.10 5.09
C THR A 46 -29.11 -3.96 4.13
N THR A 47 -28.34 -5.04 3.97
CA THR A 47 -27.20 -5.09 3.05
C THR A 47 -27.64 -5.47 1.62
N LYS A 48 -26.80 -5.18 0.64
CA LYS A 48 -26.93 -5.58 -0.76
C LYS A 48 -27.18 -7.08 -0.88
N GLN A 49 -26.39 -7.91 -0.19
CA GLN A 49 -26.49 -9.36 -0.25
C GLN A 49 -27.85 -9.89 0.25
N GLN A 50 -28.53 -9.16 1.15
CA GLN A 50 -29.85 -9.54 1.65
C GLN A 50 -30.98 -9.26 0.64
N ILE A 51 -30.83 -8.26 -0.22
CA ILE A 51 -31.88 -7.82 -1.15
C ILE A 51 -31.60 -8.16 -2.62
N PHE A 52 -30.33 -8.41 -2.97
CA PHE A 52 -29.89 -8.58 -4.34
C PHE A 52 -28.94 -9.76 -4.48
N ASP A 53 -29.32 -10.68 -5.37
CA ASP A 53 -28.58 -11.87 -5.74
C ASP A 53 -28.54 -11.94 -7.27
N VAL A 54 -27.37 -11.68 -7.85
CA VAL A 54 -27.16 -11.53 -9.30
C VAL A 54 -27.75 -12.71 -10.09
N SER A 55 -27.66 -13.93 -9.55
CA SER A 55 -28.14 -15.14 -10.22
C SER A 55 -29.65 -15.09 -10.54
N LYS A 56 -30.43 -14.42 -9.68
CA LYS A 56 -31.89 -14.26 -9.83
C LYS A 56 -32.27 -13.18 -10.85
N TYR A 57 -31.36 -12.29 -11.20
CA TYR A 57 -31.59 -11.16 -12.12
C TYR A 57 -31.07 -11.40 -13.54
N SER A 58 -30.63 -12.62 -13.86
CA SER A 58 -30.18 -12.99 -15.22
C SER A 58 -31.18 -12.61 -16.32
N HIS A 59 -32.48 -12.82 -16.10
CA HIS A 59 -33.53 -12.44 -17.04
C HIS A 59 -33.68 -10.90 -17.21
N VAL A 60 -33.40 -10.14 -16.15
CA VAL A 60 -33.38 -8.67 -16.16
C VAL A 60 -32.16 -8.16 -16.94
N ASP A 61 -31.00 -8.76 -16.69
CA ASP A 61 -29.76 -8.43 -17.40
C ASP A 61 -29.88 -8.73 -18.90
N ASP A 62 -30.44 -9.89 -19.24
CA ASP A 62 -30.74 -10.29 -20.61
C ASP A 62 -31.63 -9.27 -21.32
N ARG A 63 -32.64 -8.72 -20.64
CA ARG A 63 -33.53 -7.68 -21.20
C ARG A 63 -32.74 -6.42 -21.55
N ALA A 64 -31.85 -5.98 -20.66
CA ALA A 64 -30.97 -4.83 -20.90
C ALA A 64 -30.02 -5.07 -22.07
N LEU A 65 -29.36 -6.22 -22.11
CA LEU A 65 -28.39 -6.59 -23.15
C LEU A 65 -29.04 -6.79 -24.52
N LYS A 66 -30.29 -7.27 -24.56
CA LYS A 66 -31.07 -7.48 -25.81
C LYS A 66 -31.80 -6.22 -26.29
N ALA A 67 -31.60 -5.06 -25.66
CA ALA A 67 -32.24 -3.82 -26.06
C ALA A 67 -31.99 -3.51 -27.56
N PRO A 68 -33.04 -3.33 -28.39
CA PRO A 68 -32.86 -3.10 -29.81
C PRO A 68 -32.08 -1.82 -30.11
N LYS A 69 -31.05 -1.91 -30.95
CA LYS A 69 -30.26 -0.74 -31.40
C LYS A 69 -31.11 0.35 -32.07
N GLY A 70 -32.30 0.00 -32.58
CA GLY A 70 -33.27 0.96 -33.11
C GLY A 70 -33.73 2.01 -32.08
N LEU A 71 -33.72 1.67 -30.80
CA LEU A 71 -34.08 2.58 -29.70
C LEU A 71 -33.10 3.76 -29.57
N HIS A 72 -31.88 3.65 -30.09
CA HIS A 72 -30.93 4.75 -30.11
C HIS A 72 -31.45 5.97 -30.89
N LYS A 73 -32.30 5.74 -31.90
CA LYS A 73 -32.94 6.80 -32.72
C LYS A 73 -34.35 7.17 -32.22
N GLN A 74 -34.73 6.71 -31.04
CA GLN A 74 -36.04 6.98 -30.43
C GLN A 74 -35.86 7.81 -29.16
N PRO A 75 -36.92 8.46 -28.65
CA PRO A 75 -36.94 9.11 -27.35
C PRO A 75 -36.48 8.23 -26.20
N LEU A 76 -35.83 8.85 -25.20
CA LEU A 76 -35.35 8.16 -24.00
C LEU A 76 -36.49 7.44 -23.27
N SER A 77 -37.71 7.99 -23.32
CA SER A 77 -38.92 7.37 -22.78
C SER A 77 -39.23 6.02 -23.43
N ALA A 78 -39.04 5.86 -24.74
CA ALA A 78 -39.29 4.60 -25.44
C ALA A 78 -38.25 3.53 -25.06
N LEU A 79 -37.00 3.93 -24.83
CA LEU A 79 -36.00 3.03 -24.26
C LEU A 79 -36.43 2.57 -22.86
N VAL A 80 -36.77 3.51 -21.98
CA VAL A 80 -37.15 3.19 -20.60
C VAL A 80 -38.39 2.29 -20.56
N GLU A 81 -39.42 2.59 -21.35
CA GLU A 81 -40.62 1.76 -21.49
C GLU A 81 -40.25 0.33 -21.90
N TYR A 82 -39.32 0.15 -22.84
CA TYR A 82 -38.83 -1.17 -23.21
C TYR A 82 -38.10 -1.87 -22.06
N LEU A 83 -37.20 -1.16 -21.36
CA LEU A 83 -36.37 -1.74 -20.30
C LEU A 83 -37.22 -2.20 -19.12
N ILE A 84 -38.17 -1.38 -18.67
CA ILE A 84 -38.96 -1.65 -17.45
C ILE A 84 -40.22 -2.50 -17.69
N ASN A 85 -40.58 -2.77 -18.95
CA ASN A 85 -41.79 -3.53 -19.27
C ASN A 85 -41.81 -4.90 -18.57
N GLY A 86 -42.86 -5.17 -17.80
CA GLY A 86 -43.03 -6.41 -17.06
C GLY A 86 -42.43 -6.40 -15.65
N TYR A 87 -41.74 -5.33 -15.25
CA TYR A 87 -41.17 -5.16 -13.91
C TYR A 87 -41.96 -4.13 -13.10
N ASN A 88 -42.49 -4.55 -11.95
CA ASN A 88 -43.30 -3.71 -11.08
C ASN A 88 -42.50 -3.20 -9.87
N ASP A 89 -41.47 -3.93 -9.44
CA ASP A 89 -40.59 -3.58 -8.33
C ASP A 89 -39.47 -2.62 -8.76
N ASP A 90 -39.03 -1.78 -7.84
CA ASP A 90 -38.04 -0.74 -8.13
C ASP A 90 -36.64 -1.32 -8.34
N LEU A 91 -36.31 -2.41 -7.65
CA LEU A 91 -35.01 -3.07 -7.75
C LEU A 91 -34.74 -3.61 -9.16
N SER A 92 -35.70 -4.33 -9.76
CA SER A 92 -35.60 -4.83 -11.14
C SER A 92 -35.51 -3.70 -12.16
N LYS A 93 -36.27 -2.61 -11.96
CA LYS A 93 -36.21 -1.44 -12.85
C LYS A 93 -34.86 -0.72 -12.76
N ILE A 94 -34.31 -0.55 -11.56
CA ILE A 94 -32.97 0.02 -11.37
C ILE A 94 -31.90 -0.90 -11.95
N ARG A 95 -32.00 -2.22 -11.75
CA ARG A 95 -31.05 -3.20 -12.29
C ARG A 95 -31.01 -3.18 -13.81
N VAL A 96 -32.16 -3.19 -14.48
CA VAL A 96 -32.20 -3.17 -15.96
C VAL A 96 -31.64 -1.87 -16.53
N ILE A 97 -31.90 -0.73 -15.87
CA ILE A 97 -31.32 0.57 -16.25
C ILE A 97 -29.80 0.55 -16.08
N TYR A 98 -29.33 0.16 -14.89
CA TYR A 98 -27.90 0.09 -14.60
C TYR A 98 -27.18 -0.82 -15.58
N ARG A 99 -27.70 -2.03 -15.80
CA ARG A 99 -27.10 -3.00 -16.72
C ARG A 99 -27.07 -2.52 -18.17
N TRP A 100 -28.13 -1.82 -18.61
CA TRP A 100 -28.15 -1.26 -19.96
C TRP A 100 -27.06 -0.21 -20.14
N ILE A 101 -26.89 0.69 -19.16
CA ILE A 101 -25.83 1.71 -19.18
C ILE A 101 -24.45 1.04 -19.16
N THR A 102 -24.22 0.08 -18.25
CA THR A 102 -22.90 -0.56 -18.11
C THR A 102 -22.50 -1.42 -19.30
N ALA A 103 -23.48 -1.84 -20.11
CA ALA A 103 -23.26 -2.57 -21.35
C ALA A 103 -22.93 -1.66 -22.55
N GLN A 104 -22.99 -0.33 -22.43
CA GLN A 104 -22.69 0.56 -23.56
C GLN A 104 -21.17 0.76 -23.68
N PRO A 105 -20.51 0.29 -24.76
CA PRO A 105 -19.08 0.46 -24.93
C PRO A 105 -18.81 1.86 -25.50
N ILE A 106 -19.03 2.92 -24.73
CA ILE A 106 -19.09 4.32 -25.22
C ILE A 106 -17.85 4.70 -26.05
N ASP A 107 -16.66 4.25 -25.66
CA ASP A 107 -15.42 4.53 -26.39
C ASP A 107 -15.39 3.83 -27.75
N GLN A 108 -15.87 2.59 -27.82
CA GLN A 108 -15.92 1.79 -29.06
C GLN A 108 -17.17 2.06 -29.91
N LEU A 109 -18.20 2.70 -29.36
CA LEU A 109 -19.42 3.00 -30.10
C LEU A 109 -19.11 3.92 -31.29
N ASN A 110 -19.50 3.51 -32.49
CA ASN A 110 -19.41 4.36 -33.67
C ASN A 110 -20.56 5.39 -33.66
N ILE A 111 -20.35 6.46 -32.89
CA ILE A 111 -21.33 7.55 -32.72
C ILE A 111 -21.09 8.60 -33.83
N PRO A 112 -22.16 9.15 -34.45
CA PRO A 112 -22.03 10.20 -35.46
C PRO A 112 -21.23 11.41 -34.96
N LYS A 113 -20.40 11.99 -35.84
CA LYS A 113 -19.66 13.24 -35.55
C LYS A 113 -20.60 14.43 -35.36
N ARG A 114 -21.72 14.46 -36.09
CA ARG A 114 -22.76 15.48 -35.96
C ARG A 114 -23.64 15.15 -34.75
N GLU A 115 -23.97 16.18 -33.97
CA GLU A 115 -24.89 16.08 -32.84
C GLU A 115 -26.21 15.40 -33.28
N PRO A 116 -26.57 14.26 -32.67
CA PRO A 116 -27.87 13.62 -32.88
C PRO A 116 -29.01 14.52 -32.41
N SER A 117 -30.23 14.28 -32.90
CA SER A 117 -31.41 14.98 -32.38
C SER A 117 -31.46 14.87 -30.84
N GLN A 118 -31.73 15.98 -30.15
CA GLN A 118 -31.86 16.01 -28.68
C GLN A 118 -32.96 15.08 -28.18
N SER A 119 -33.94 14.77 -29.05
CA SER A 119 -34.99 13.80 -28.78
C SER A 119 -34.54 12.34 -28.89
N HIS A 120 -33.34 12.02 -29.36
CA HIS A 120 -32.88 10.63 -29.51
C HIS A 120 -32.10 10.16 -28.27
N THR A 121 -32.27 8.91 -27.86
CA THR A 121 -31.47 8.25 -26.81
C THR A 121 -29.96 8.37 -27.09
N LEU A 122 -29.56 8.24 -28.36
CA LEU A 122 -28.16 8.39 -28.80
C LEU A 122 -27.56 9.75 -28.43
N PHE A 123 -28.37 10.80 -28.27
CA PHE A 123 -27.90 12.12 -27.85
C PHE A 123 -27.23 12.07 -26.48
N GLN A 124 -27.76 11.30 -25.52
CA GLN A 124 -27.15 11.21 -24.20
C GLN A 124 -25.83 10.44 -24.23
N LEU A 125 -25.75 9.33 -24.98
CA LEU A 125 -24.51 8.60 -25.20
C LEU A 125 -23.47 9.47 -25.95
N TRP A 126 -23.92 10.27 -26.92
CA TRP A 126 -23.09 11.25 -27.61
C TRP A 126 -22.56 12.32 -26.65
N ARG A 127 -23.40 12.83 -25.72
CA ARG A 127 -22.99 13.79 -24.68
C ARG A 127 -21.91 13.21 -23.78
N ILE A 128 -22.04 11.96 -23.33
CA ILE A 128 -21.01 11.31 -22.52
C ILE A 128 -19.71 11.18 -23.33
N LYS A 129 -19.78 10.64 -24.56
CA LYS A 129 -18.59 10.49 -25.43
C LYS A 129 -17.88 11.82 -25.72
N HIS A 130 -18.63 12.92 -25.85
CA HIS A 130 -18.10 14.26 -26.10
C HIS A 130 -17.96 15.10 -24.82
N ARG A 131 -18.08 14.49 -23.64
CA ARG A 131 -17.87 15.13 -22.32
C ARG A 131 -18.76 16.35 -22.04
N LYS A 132 -19.93 16.37 -22.65
CA LYS A 132 -21.02 17.34 -22.41
C LYS A 132 -22.08 16.80 -21.44
N GLY A 133 -21.83 15.63 -20.86
CA GLY A 133 -22.64 14.95 -19.87
C GLY A 133 -21.82 13.82 -19.27
N ASN A 134 -22.36 13.18 -18.23
CA ASN A 134 -21.70 12.07 -17.56
C ASN A 134 -22.71 10.94 -17.27
N TYR A 135 -22.20 9.83 -16.74
CA TYR A 135 -23.01 8.66 -16.41
C TYR A 135 -24.05 8.96 -15.31
N ALA A 136 -23.70 9.73 -14.29
CA ALA A 136 -24.60 10.01 -13.17
C ALA A 136 -25.85 10.82 -13.61
N GLN A 137 -25.67 11.76 -14.53
CA GLN A 137 -26.75 12.50 -15.17
C GLN A 137 -27.64 11.59 -16.04
N LEU A 138 -27.05 10.66 -16.80
CA LEU A 138 -27.82 9.70 -17.61
C LEU A 138 -28.65 8.76 -16.74
N VAL A 139 -28.06 8.23 -15.66
CA VAL A 139 -28.76 7.41 -14.66
C VAL A 139 -29.97 8.17 -14.10
N SER A 140 -29.76 9.41 -13.63
CA SER A 140 -30.83 10.25 -13.09
C SER A 140 -31.96 10.49 -14.11
N LEU A 141 -31.60 10.78 -15.37
CA LEU A 141 -32.59 10.95 -16.45
C LEU A 141 -33.40 9.67 -16.72
N LEU A 142 -32.75 8.51 -16.78
CA LEU A 142 -33.42 7.22 -17.00
C LEU A 142 -34.35 6.87 -15.82
N CYS A 143 -33.87 7.06 -14.59
CA CYS A 143 -34.67 6.87 -13.38
C CYS A 143 -35.89 7.80 -13.35
N ARG A 144 -35.73 9.06 -13.78
CA ARG A 144 -36.83 10.02 -13.90
C ARG A 144 -37.94 9.53 -14.82
N PHE A 145 -37.60 9.00 -16.00
CA PHE A 145 -38.58 8.42 -16.92
C PHE A 145 -39.20 7.12 -16.39
N ALA A 146 -38.48 6.38 -15.55
CA ALA A 146 -38.96 5.17 -14.88
C ALA A 146 -39.75 5.46 -13.60
N GLN A 147 -39.90 6.73 -13.21
CA GLN A 147 -40.54 7.18 -11.96
C GLN A 147 -39.85 6.63 -10.70
N LEU A 148 -38.52 6.56 -10.73
CA LEU A 148 -37.68 6.09 -9.64
C LEU A 148 -36.93 7.29 -9.03
N PRO A 149 -37.02 7.51 -7.70
CA PRO A 149 -36.21 8.52 -7.04
C PRO A 149 -34.73 8.21 -7.19
N CYS A 150 -34.02 9.18 -7.75
CA CYS A 150 -32.58 9.12 -7.96
C CYS A 150 -31.99 10.50 -7.73
N ILE A 151 -30.94 10.55 -6.92
CA ILE A 151 -30.17 11.77 -6.67
C ILE A 151 -28.80 11.68 -7.30
N ILE A 152 -28.32 12.80 -7.83
CA ILE A 152 -26.93 12.99 -8.25
C ILE A 152 -26.15 13.53 -7.06
N ILE A 153 -25.10 12.82 -6.67
CA ILE A 153 -24.20 13.19 -5.58
C ILE A 153 -22.88 13.62 -6.21
N HIS A 154 -22.41 14.81 -5.85
CA HIS A 154 -21.07 15.28 -6.20
C HIS A 154 -20.14 15.26 -4.99
N GLY A 155 -18.84 15.13 -5.28
CA GLY A 155 -17.80 15.14 -4.26
C GLY A 155 -16.43 14.80 -4.83
N LYS A 156 -15.57 14.23 -3.98
CA LYS A 156 -14.19 13.85 -4.29
C LYS A 156 -14.05 12.34 -4.48
N LEU A 157 -13.31 11.92 -5.50
CA LEU A 157 -13.04 10.53 -5.84
C LEU A 157 -11.55 10.20 -5.72
N LYS A 158 -11.23 9.08 -5.09
CA LYS A 158 -9.90 8.44 -5.16
C LYS A 158 -9.81 7.53 -6.39
N GLY A 159 -9.87 8.16 -7.57
CA GLY A 159 -9.85 7.47 -8.87
C GLY A 159 -8.47 6.98 -9.31
N SER A 160 -8.32 6.62 -10.58
CA SER A 160 -7.08 6.03 -11.13
C SER A 160 -5.86 6.96 -11.09
N THR A 161 -6.06 8.26 -10.88
CA THR A 161 -4.97 9.25 -10.77
C THR A 161 -4.55 9.54 -9.34
N TYR A 162 -5.22 8.93 -8.35
CA TYR A 162 -4.96 9.20 -6.93
C TYR A 162 -3.70 8.46 -6.44
N ASP A 163 -2.74 9.19 -5.86
CA ASP A 163 -1.61 8.59 -5.12
C ASP A 163 -1.94 8.46 -3.62
N VAL A 164 -1.57 7.33 -3.03
CA VAL A 164 -1.95 7.03 -1.65
C VAL A 164 -1.38 8.04 -0.65
N GLY A 165 -2.28 8.68 0.09
CA GLY A 165 -1.95 9.70 1.06
C GLY A 165 -1.64 11.08 0.47
N GLU A 166 -1.92 11.31 -0.82
CA GLU A 166 -1.91 12.67 -1.36
C GLU A 166 -3.10 13.48 -0.87
N HIS A 167 -2.95 14.81 -0.90
CA HIS A 167 -4.01 15.74 -0.56
C HIS A 167 -5.03 15.83 -1.70
N LEU A 168 -6.31 15.81 -1.37
CA LEU A 168 -7.37 15.90 -2.37
C LEU A 168 -7.63 17.34 -2.76
N ASP A 169 -7.64 17.58 -4.05
CA ASP A 169 -8.03 18.84 -4.70
C ASP A 169 -9.46 18.76 -5.27
N ASP A 170 -10.23 19.83 -5.11
CA ASP A 170 -11.64 19.91 -5.51
C ASP A 170 -11.85 19.76 -7.01
N GLU A 171 -10.91 20.21 -7.86
CA GLU A 171 -11.04 20.14 -9.31
C GLU A 171 -10.49 18.83 -9.87
N GLN A 172 -9.31 18.41 -9.40
CA GLN A 172 -8.63 17.20 -9.89
C GLN A 172 -9.35 15.92 -9.47
N HIS A 173 -9.98 15.92 -8.29
CA HIS A 173 -10.64 14.73 -7.74
C HIS A 173 -12.16 14.81 -7.84
N TYR A 174 -12.70 15.80 -8.55
CA TYR A 174 -14.15 15.93 -8.70
C TYR A 174 -14.78 14.70 -9.34
N GLY A 175 -15.92 14.27 -8.81
CA GLY A 175 -16.74 13.28 -9.47
C GLY A 175 -18.20 13.27 -9.04
N GLU A 176 -19.02 12.59 -9.84
CA GLU A 176 -20.45 12.42 -9.61
C GLU A 176 -20.83 10.95 -9.65
N TRP A 177 -21.70 10.56 -8.73
CA TRP A 177 -22.35 9.24 -8.67
C TRP A 177 -23.81 9.42 -8.26
N ASN A 178 -24.54 8.32 -8.05
CA ASN A 178 -25.94 8.40 -7.66
C ASN A 178 -26.24 7.66 -6.37
N ALA A 179 -27.32 8.09 -5.72
CA ALA A 179 -28.10 7.21 -4.85
C ALA A 179 -29.50 7.03 -5.44
N VAL A 180 -30.03 5.82 -5.33
CA VAL A 180 -31.35 5.41 -5.80
C VAL A 180 -32.17 4.90 -4.63
N LEU A 181 -33.48 5.12 -4.65
CA LEU A 181 -34.36 4.65 -3.59
C LEU A 181 -34.87 3.25 -3.92
N VAL A 182 -34.54 2.28 -3.06
CA VAL A 182 -34.97 0.88 -3.20
C VAL A 182 -35.51 0.41 -1.85
N ASP A 183 -36.72 -0.14 -1.83
CA ASP A 183 -37.42 -0.62 -0.63
C ASP A 183 -37.48 0.43 0.50
N GLY A 184 -37.63 1.70 0.14
CA GLY A 184 -37.72 2.82 1.10
C GLY A 184 -36.38 3.31 1.65
N TYR A 185 -35.24 2.85 1.13
CA TYR A 185 -33.92 3.29 1.58
C TYR A 185 -33.02 3.70 0.41
N TRP A 186 -32.20 4.74 0.63
CA TRP A 186 -31.23 5.22 -0.36
C TRP A 186 -30.04 4.26 -0.45
N ARG A 187 -29.61 3.95 -1.68
CA ARG A 187 -28.47 3.06 -1.95
C ARG A 187 -27.61 3.58 -3.08
N PHE A 188 -26.30 3.41 -2.98
CA PHE A 188 -25.36 3.94 -3.96
C PHE A 188 -25.29 3.12 -5.24
N ILE A 189 -25.17 3.81 -6.37
CA ILE A 189 -24.74 3.23 -7.64
C ILE A 189 -23.71 4.16 -8.30
N ASN A 190 -22.70 3.60 -8.93
CA ASN A 190 -21.79 4.32 -9.82
C ASN A 190 -21.69 3.58 -11.15
N ALA A 191 -22.42 4.06 -12.16
CA ALA A 191 -22.42 3.44 -13.47
C ALA A 191 -21.13 3.66 -14.26
N TYR A 192 -20.35 4.72 -13.94
CA TYR A 192 -19.07 4.97 -14.61
C TYR A 192 -18.00 3.97 -14.16
N TRP A 193 -17.87 3.72 -12.85
CA TRP A 193 -16.93 2.70 -12.36
C TRP A 193 -17.49 1.29 -12.60
N GLY A 194 -18.82 1.14 -12.70
CA GLY A 194 -19.50 -0.07 -13.16
C GLY A 194 -19.25 -0.45 -14.64
N THR A 195 -18.91 0.52 -15.50
CA THR A 195 -18.42 0.27 -16.86
C THR A 195 -16.92 0.01 -16.80
N CYS A 196 -16.49 -1.24 -16.69
CA CYS A 196 -15.07 -1.58 -16.54
C CYS A 196 -14.21 -0.97 -17.67
N ALA A 197 -13.35 0.00 -17.30
CA ALA A 197 -12.31 0.58 -18.14
C ALA A 197 -11.13 1.02 -17.24
N GLU A 198 -10.52 0.10 -16.50
CA GLU A 198 -9.27 0.41 -15.80
C GLU A 198 -8.06 0.30 -16.73
N GLY A 199 -7.77 1.38 -17.44
CA GLY A 199 -6.44 1.67 -17.98
C GLY A 199 -5.53 2.08 -16.82
N GLY A 200 -4.48 1.30 -16.55
CA GLY A 200 -3.49 1.68 -15.56
C GLY A 200 -2.74 2.89 -16.11
N SER A 201 -2.52 3.91 -15.27
CA SER A 201 -1.47 4.87 -15.58
C SER A 201 -0.16 4.10 -15.62
N ASP A 202 0.66 4.30 -16.66
CA ASP A 202 2.07 3.94 -16.60
C ASP A 202 2.67 4.69 -15.40
N GLU A 203 2.84 4.00 -14.28
CA GLU A 203 3.34 4.57 -13.03
C GLU A 203 4.85 4.80 -13.16
N THR A 204 5.21 5.86 -13.88
CA THR A 204 6.60 6.18 -14.23
C THR A 204 7.48 6.48 -13.01
N GLN A 205 6.91 6.79 -11.83
CA GLN A 205 7.64 7.15 -10.61
C GLN A 205 7.91 5.99 -9.64
N TRP A 206 7.23 4.86 -9.76
CA TRP A 206 7.37 3.71 -8.86
C TRP A 206 8.20 2.61 -9.56
N GLU A 207 9.15 2.00 -8.85
CA GLU A 207 9.89 0.83 -9.32
C GLU A 207 9.54 -0.39 -8.47
N CYS A 208 9.14 -1.50 -9.09
CA CYS A 208 8.86 -2.75 -8.37
C CYS A 208 10.17 -3.36 -7.85
N VAL A 209 10.20 -3.79 -6.58
CA VAL A 209 11.42 -4.27 -5.91
C VAL A 209 11.35 -5.72 -5.42
N ASP A 210 10.22 -6.39 -5.65
CA ASP A 210 9.94 -7.71 -5.08
C ASP A 210 10.50 -8.90 -5.87
N LYS A 211 10.79 -8.76 -7.17
CA LYS A 211 11.16 -9.91 -8.02
C LYS A 211 12.40 -9.59 -8.86
N GLY A 212 13.39 -10.50 -8.79
CA GLY A 212 14.60 -10.46 -9.63
C GLY A 212 14.25 -10.56 -11.12
N ASP A 213 15.25 -10.26 -11.97
CA ASP A 213 15.14 -10.18 -13.43
C ASP A 213 14.08 -11.13 -14.05
N GLU A 214 13.20 -10.54 -14.86
CA GLU A 214 12.07 -11.18 -15.56
C GLU A 214 10.78 -11.38 -14.75
N VAL A 215 10.21 -10.27 -14.30
CA VAL A 215 8.87 -9.96 -14.77
C VAL A 215 9.02 -8.71 -15.64
N LYS A 216 9.26 -8.91 -16.95
CA LYS A 216 8.49 -8.09 -17.88
C LYS A 216 7.09 -8.35 -17.39
N GLY A 217 6.48 -7.38 -16.69
CA GLY A 217 5.04 -7.40 -16.55
C GLY A 217 4.64 -7.72 -17.96
N ASP A 218 4.03 -8.89 -18.18
CA ASP A 218 3.23 -9.05 -19.37
C ASP A 218 2.50 -7.72 -19.38
N SER A 219 2.78 -6.93 -20.42
CA SER A 219 1.91 -5.84 -20.77
C SER A 219 0.65 -6.63 -21.00
N LEU A 220 -0.10 -6.87 -19.92
CA LEU A 220 -1.32 -7.63 -19.89
C LEU A 220 -2.06 -6.80 -20.89
N ASN A 221 -2.17 -7.32 -22.11
CA ASN A 221 -2.76 -6.59 -23.20
C ASN A 221 -4.13 -6.31 -22.64
N LYS A 222 -4.32 -5.09 -22.10
CA LYS A 222 -5.51 -4.68 -21.37
C LYS A 222 -6.54 -4.52 -22.47
N GLN A 223 -7.02 -5.66 -22.97
CA GLN A 223 -8.28 -5.72 -23.65
C GLN A 223 -9.26 -5.15 -22.65
N LEU A 224 -9.79 -3.96 -22.95
CA LEU A 224 -10.94 -3.45 -22.22
C LEU A 224 -12.05 -4.49 -22.39
N PHE A 225 -12.31 -5.25 -21.33
CA PHE A 225 -13.49 -6.08 -21.23
C PHE A 225 -14.59 -5.20 -20.63
N TYR A 226 -15.60 -4.85 -21.43
CA TYR A 226 -16.81 -4.22 -20.92
C TYR A 226 -17.64 -5.26 -20.15
N ALA A 227 -17.22 -5.56 -18.93
CA ALA A 227 -17.99 -6.31 -17.95
C ALA A 227 -18.65 -5.33 -16.97
N CYS A 228 -19.86 -5.68 -16.50
CA CYS A 228 -20.53 -4.93 -15.45
C CYS A 228 -19.85 -5.23 -14.13
N ASP A 229 -19.22 -4.23 -13.52
CA ASP A 229 -18.65 -4.40 -12.19
C ASP A 229 -19.75 -4.26 -11.13
N GLU A 230 -20.05 -5.38 -10.47
CA GLU A 230 -21.07 -5.44 -9.44
C GLU A 230 -20.70 -4.63 -8.19
N ASN A 231 -19.43 -4.32 -7.94
CA ASN A 231 -19.01 -3.55 -6.76
C ASN A 231 -19.66 -2.15 -6.70
N TYR A 232 -20.04 -1.60 -7.85
CA TYR A 232 -20.63 -0.27 -7.99
C TYR A 232 -22.16 -0.28 -8.18
N PHE A 233 -22.82 -1.42 -7.91
CA PHE A 233 -24.27 -1.55 -7.88
C PHE A 233 -24.76 -1.81 -6.46
N LEU A 234 -25.58 -0.92 -5.89
CA LEU A 234 -26.09 -0.98 -4.52
C LEU A 234 -24.97 -1.10 -3.48
N THR A 235 -23.86 -0.39 -3.71
CA THR A 235 -22.65 -0.43 -2.89
C THR A 235 -22.95 -0.03 -1.45
N GLU A 236 -22.37 -0.76 -0.50
CA GLU A 236 -22.53 -0.46 0.92
C GLU A 236 -21.90 0.90 1.27
N PRO A 237 -22.47 1.68 2.20
CA PRO A 237 -21.90 2.96 2.60
C PRO A 237 -20.45 2.88 3.07
N ASP A 238 -20.08 1.82 3.80
CA ASP A 238 -18.71 1.60 4.29
C ASP A 238 -17.71 1.31 3.16
N GLN A 239 -18.16 0.64 2.10
CA GLN A 239 -17.34 0.43 0.90
C GLN A 239 -17.26 1.71 0.06
N MET A 240 -18.39 2.37 -0.16
CA MET A 240 -18.46 3.56 -1.01
C MET A 240 -17.57 4.70 -0.47
N ILE A 241 -17.58 4.94 0.84
CA ILE A 241 -16.78 6.00 1.48
C ILE A 241 -15.27 5.75 1.46
N SER A 242 -14.79 4.56 1.05
CA SER A 242 -13.35 4.33 0.90
C SER A 242 -12.76 5.05 -0.33
N THR A 243 -13.61 5.33 -1.32
CA THR A 243 -13.23 5.92 -2.61
C THR A 243 -14.05 7.15 -2.99
N HIS A 244 -15.26 7.32 -2.45
CA HIS A 244 -16.20 8.40 -2.80
C HIS A 244 -16.55 9.24 -1.58
N PHE A 245 -16.06 10.47 -1.53
CA PHE A 245 -16.33 11.42 -0.45
C PHE A 245 -17.32 12.50 -0.89
N PRO A 246 -18.59 12.45 -0.46
CA PRO A 246 -19.61 13.42 -0.87
C PRO A 246 -19.36 14.79 -0.23
N THR A 247 -19.62 15.87 -0.97
CA THR A 247 -19.56 17.24 -0.44
C THR A 247 -20.57 17.48 0.66
N GLU A 248 -21.78 16.92 0.53
CA GLU A 248 -22.84 16.99 1.54
C GLU A 248 -22.73 15.78 2.48
N PRO A 249 -22.36 15.94 3.77
CA PRO A 249 -22.01 14.82 4.66
C PRO A 249 -23.14 13.80 4.89
N ALA A 250 -24.40 14.24 4.83
CA ALA A 250 -25.55 13.34 4.99
C ALA A 250 -25.60 12.24 3.91
N TRP A 251 -25.05 12.53 2.73
CA TRP A 251 -24.96 11.59 1.61
C TRP A 251 -23.81 10.60 1.72
N GLN A 252 -23.19 10.48 2.89
CA GLN A 252 -22.37 9.31 3.23
C GLN A 252 -23.23 8.11 3.64
N LEU A 253 -24.51 8.32 3.99
CA LEU A 253 -25.43 7.29 4.49
C LEU A 253 -24.85 6.50 5.69
N LYS A 254 -24.14 7.22 6.57
CA LYS A 254 -23.50 6.67 7.78
C LYS A 254 -24.00 7.39 9.03
N LYS A 255 -24.05 6.67 10.16
CA LYS A 255 -24.34 7.28 11.48
C LYS A 255 -23.17 8.16 11.91
N ASP A 256 -21.98 7.60 11.83
CA ASP A 256 -20.72 8.30 12.11
C ASP A 256 -20.12 8.74 10.77
N VAL A 257 -20.30 10.02 10.44
CA VAL A 257 -19.78 10.60 9.20
C VAL A 257 -18.25 10.73 9.27
N VAL A 258 -17.60 10.37 8.17
CA VAL A 258 -16.16 10.50 7.96
C VAL A 258 -15.86 11.94 7.58
N THR A 259 -14.86 12.56 8.20
CA THR A 259 -14.39 13.90 7.82
C THR A 259 -13.46 13.83 6.61
N GLU A 260 -13.22 14.95 5.92
CA GLU A 260 -12.28 14.95 4.79
C GLU A 260 -10.86 14.56 5.23
N GLU A 261 -10.40 15.04 6.38
CA GLU A 261 -9.10 14.65 6.94
C GLU A 261 -9.01 13.15 7.19
N GLN A 262 -10.05 12.55 7.77
CA GLN A 262 -10.13 11.10 7.95
C GLN A 262 -10.16 10.39 6.60
N PHE A 263 -10.94 10.87 5.62
CA PHE A 263 -10.99 10.29 4.29
C PHE A 263 -9.61 10.31 3.59
N GLN A 264 -8.85 11.39 3.73
CA GLN A 264 -7.50 11.51 3.17
C GLN A 264 -6.47 10.61 3.88
N THR A 265 -6.57 10.48 5.20
CA THR A 265 -5.55 9.81 6.02
C THR A 265 -5.85 8.35 6.33
N GLN A 266 -7.10 7.90 6.23
CA GLN A 266 -7.48 6.51 6.51
C GLN A 266 -6.83 5.53 5.53
N ALA A 267 -6.62 4.29 5.97
CA ALA A 267 -6.14 3.19 5.14
C ALA A 267 -6.91 3.10 3.82
N PHE A 268 -6.19 2.94 2.71
CA PHE A 268 -6.83 2.91 1.40
C PHE A 268 -7.27 1.49 1.05
N LEU A 269 -8.49 1.15 1.47
CA LEU A 269 -9.13 -0.14 1.26
C LEU A 269 -9.87 -0.18 -0.07
N LYS A 270 -9.66 -1.24 -0.84
CA LYS A 270 -10.19 -1.46 -2.18
C LYS A 270 -11.32 -2.50 -2.14
N ASP A 271 -12.04 -2.67 -3.25
CA ASP A 271 -13.27 -3.48 -3.29
C ASP A 271 -13.07 -4.90 -2.78
N ARG A 272 -11.95 -5.55 -3.12
CA ARG A 272 -11.65 -6.92 -2.69
C ARG A 272 -11.63 -7.08 -1.16
N PHE A 273 -11.22 -6.06 -0.40
CA PHE A 273 -11.28 -6.10 1.06
C PHE A 273 -12.71 -6.35 1.57
N TYR A 274 -13.69 -5.66 0.98
CA TYR A 274 -15.10 -5.80 1.33
C TYR A 274 -15.70 -7.09 0.78
N ASN A 275 -15.35 -7.50 -0.45
CA ASN A 275 -15.80 -8.78 -1.01
C ASN A 275 -15.34 -9.98 -0.16
N LEU A 276 -14.11 -9.92 0.37
CA LEU A 276 -13.56 -10.94 1.27
C LEU A 276 -14.06 -10.80 2.72
N GLN A 277 -14.89 -9.80 3.02
CA GLN A 277 -15.46 -9.53 4.35
C GLN A 277 -14.38 -9.39 5.44
N MET A 278 -13.25 -8.79 5.08
CA MET A 278 -12.15 -8.54 6.02
C MET A 278 -12.49 -7.37 6.95
N LYS A 279 -11.81 -7.29 8.09
CA LYS A 279 -11.80 -6.10 8.94
C LYS A 279 -10.38 -5.61 9.15
N LEU A 280 -10.21 -4.29 9.16
CA LEU A 280 -8.91 -3.68 9.39
C LEU A 280 -8.67 -3.54 10.90
N GLU A 281 -7.64 -4.20 11.41
CA GLU A 281 -7.23 -4.07 12.81
C GLU A 281 -6.25 -2.89 12.96
N PHE A 282 -5.16 -2.92 12.17
CA PHE A 282 -4.08 -1.95 12.28
C PHE A 282 -3.20 -1.93 11.02
N PRO A 283 -2.58 -0.80 10.63
CA PRO A 283 -2.87 0.56 11.04
C PRO A 283 -4.06 1.11 10.25
N LYS A 284 -4.81 2.01 10.91
CA LYS A 284 -5.99 2.66 10.31
C LYS A 284 -5.64 3.82 9.38
N ILE A 285 -4.36 4.15 9.22
CA ILE A 285 -3.86 5.26 8.40
C ILE A 285 -3.13 4.75 7.16
N CYS A 286 -3.24 5.43 6.03
CA CYS A 286 -2.64 5.00 4.76
C CYS A 286 -1.15 5.28 4.64
N ILE A 287 -0.63 6.31 5.32
CA ILE A 287 0.81 6.58 5.41
C ILE A 287 1.32 6.06 6.75
N VAL A 288 2.12 4.99 6.70
CA VAL A 288 2.68 4.36 7.89
C VAL A 288 4.15 4.72 7.99
N LYS A 289 4.50 5.47 9.02
CA LYS A 289 5.88 5.89 9.30
C LYS A 289 6.53 4.89 10.24
N SER A 290 7.70 4.37 9.87
CA SER A 290 8.48 3.53 10.78
C SER A 290 9.34 4.39 11.71
N ALA A 291 9.21 4.16 13.02
CA ALA A 291 10.13 4.70 14.03
C ALA A 291 11.29 3.74 14.36
N GLY A 292 11.27 2.53 13.79
CA GLY A 292 12.23 1.46 14.05
C GLY A 292 12.58 0.69 12.78
N GLU A 293 12.71 -0.63 12.89
CA GLU A 293 13.14 -1.50 11.78
C GLU A 293 11.97 -2.00 10.93
N GLU A 294 10.74 -1.99 11.49
CA GLU A 294 9.59 -2.70 10.96
C GLU A 294 8.30 -1.87 10.94
N ILE A 295 7.46 -2.13 9.95
CA ILE A 295 6.06 -1.72 9.88
C ILE A 295 5.18 -2.96 9.95
N GLU A 296 4.12 -2.91 10.75
CA GLU A 296 3.16 -4.01 10.89
C GLU A 296 1.78 -3.63 10.32
N LEU A 297 1.16 -4.56 9.59
CA LEU A 297 -0.26 -4.53 9.21
C LEU A 297 -0.99 -5.75 9.75
N GLN A 298 -2.23 -5.57 10.20
CA GLN A 298 -3.10 -6.62 10.73
C GLN A 298 -4.51 -6.46 10.18
N PHE A 299 -5.04 -7.57 9.67
CA PHE A 299 -6.41 -7.68 9.18
C PHE A 299 -7.07 -8.91 9.79
N GLN A 300 -8.31 -8.75 10.26
CA GLN A 300 -9.14 -9.88 10.66
C GLN A 300 -9.82 -10.47 9.41
N LEU A 301 -9.75 -11.79 9.31
CA LEU A 301 -10.37 -12.62 8.27
C LEU A 301 -11.67 -13.23 8.79
N PRO A 302 -12.65 -13.52 7.93
CA PRO A 302 -13.83 -14.28 8.33
C PRO A 302 -13.44 -15.72 8.74
N GLU A 303 -13.72 -16.12 9.98
CA GLU A 303 -13.26 -17.39 10.57
C GLU A 303 -13.64 -18.62 9.72
N ASP A 304 -14.83 -18.64 9.15
CA ASP A 304 -15.40 -19.73 8.37
C ASP A 304 -14.77 -19.89 6.98
N ARG A 305 -14.19 -18.81 6.43
CA ARG A 305 -13.58 -18.78 5.09
C ARG A 305 -12.09 -18.54 5.09
N ALA A 306 -11.48 -18.23 6.23
CA ALA A 306 -10.09 -17.81 6.31
C ALA A 306 -9.14 -18.78 5.62
N ILE A 307 -9.31 -20.11 5.78
CA ILE A 307 -8.46 -21.13 5.13
C ILE A 307 -8.47 -21.06 3.59
N ASN A 308 -9.54 -20.53 3.00
CA ASN A 308 -9.72 -20.39 1.56
C ASN A 308 -9.23 -19.04 1.00
N LEU A 309 -8.88 -18.09 1.87
CA LEU A 309 -8.40 -16.78 1.44
C LEU A 309 -6.89 -16.82 1.20
N ASP A 310 -6.48 -16.51 -0.02
CA ASP A 310 -5.06 -16.42 -0.37
C ASP A 310 -4.66 -14.98 -0.67
N PHE A 311 -3.45 -14.62 -0.25
CA PHE A 311 -2.95 -13.25 -0.29
C PHE A 311 -1.55 -13.18 -0.88
N GLN A 312 -1.33 -12.15 -1.69
CA GLN A 312 -0.01 -11.78 -2.19
C GLN A 312 0.20 -10.29 -1.98
N TYR A 313 1.43 -9.83 -2.17
CA TYR A 313 1.75 -8.42 -2.07
C TYR A 313 2.59 -7.95 -3.26
N LEU A 314 2.55 -6.65 -3.49
CA LEU A 314 3.48 -5.93 -4.35
C LEU A 314 4.07 -4.75 -3.58
N LEU A 315 5.37 -4.58 -3.67
CA LEU A 315 6.11 -3.48 -3.07
C LEU A 315 6.83 -2.70 -4.16
N PHE A 316 6.60 -1.40 -4.17
CA PHE A 316 7.22 -0.48 -5.09
C PHE A 316 7.99 0.58 -4.31
N ARG A 317 9.18 0.93 -4.78
CA ARG A 317 9.97 2.04 -4.24
C ARG A 317 9.76 3.29 -5.07
N LEU A 318 9.76 4.45 -4.41
CA LEU A 318 9.74 5.73 -5.10
C LEU A 318 11.09 5.96 -5.82
N LYS A 319 11.08 6.18 -7.14
CA LYS A 319 12.31 6.44 -7.92
C LYS A 319 12.98 7.72 -7.44
N SER A 320 14.18 7.58 -6.85
CA SER A 320 15.05 8.69 -6.46
C SER A 320 16.26 8.80 -7.38
N ALA A 321 16.81 10.01 -7.55
CA ALA A 321 17.96 10.30 -8.42
C ALA A 321 19.27 9.58 -7.99
N SER A 322 19.32 9.04 -6.77
CA SER A 322 20.40 8.20 -6.28
C SER A 322 20.08 6.72 -6.50
N SER A 323 20.36 6.24 -7.72
CA SER A 323 20.22 4.84 -8.14
C SER A 323 21.31 3.96 -7.52
N GLY A 324 21.17 3.64 -6.24
CA GLY A 324 21.94 2.54 -5.62
C GLY A 324 21.26 1.20 -5.93
N ASN A 325 22.05 0.13 -6.12
CA ASN A 325 21.51 -1.23 -6.20
C ASN A 325 20.76 -1.56 -4.91
N LEU A 326 19.47 -1.89 -5.01
CA LEU A 326 18.66 -2.36 -3.90
C LEU A 326 18.84 -3.87 -3.72
N PRO A 327 18.77 -4.37 -2.47
CA PRO A 327 18.52 -5.78 -2.24
C PRO A 327 17.11 -6.15 -2.71
N ARG A 328 16.90 -7.43 -3.06
CA ARG A 328 15.56 -7.96 -3.33
C ARG A 328 14.70 -7.89 -2.05
N TYR A 329 13.45 -7.42 -2.19
CA TYR A 329 12.52 -7.23 -1.06
C TYR A 329 11.64 -8.45 -0.76
N ASP A 330 11.73 -9.52 -1.54
CA ASP A 330 11.07 -10.81 -1.32
C ASP A 330 11.31 -11.37 0.10
N ARG A 331 12.50 -11.13 0.66
CA ARG A 331 12.85 -11.53 2.03
C ARG A 331 12.66 -10.43 3.09
N TYR A 332 12.09 -9.28 2.75
CA TYR A 332 11.85 -8.18 3.69
C TYR A 332 10.36 -7.97 4.00
N VAL A 333 9.49 -8.79 3.43
CA VAL A 333 8.07 -8.85 3.77
C VAL A 333 7.77 -10.22 4.36
N PHE A 334 7.21 -10.22 5.56
CA PHE A 334 6.78 -11.40 6.28
C PHE A 334 5.27 -11.41 6.39
N LEU A 335 4.63 -12.19 5.52
CA LEU A 335 3.19 -12.41 5.51
C LEU A 335 2.88 -13.74 6.19
N GLN A 336 2.10 -13.68 7.28
CA GLN A 336 1.69 -14.87 8.03
C GLN A 336 0.24 -14.76 8.48
N ARG A 337 -0.32 -15.89 8.91
CA ARG A 337 -1.50 -15.92 9.77
C ARG A 337 -1.04 -16.02 11.21
N LYS A 338 -1.32 -15.02 12.04
CA LYS A 338 -0.93 -15.02 13.46
C LYS A 338 -1.86 -15.93 14.28
N LYS A 339 -3.13 -15.97 13.87
CA LYS A 339 -4.19 -16.88 14.29
C LYS A 339 -4.92 -17.35 13.03
N PRO A 340 -5.78 -18.38 13.10
CA PRO A 340 -6.56 -18.82 11.94
C PRO A 340 -7.29 -17.68 11.21
N ASP A 341 -7.69 -16.64 11.96
CA ASP A 341 -8.50 -15.51 11.54
C ASP A 341 -7.76 -14.16 11.49
N ILE A 342 -6.43 -14.11 11.71
CA ILE A 342 -5.68 -12.85 11.68
C ILE A 342 -4.54 -12.92 10.67
N LEU A 343 -4.66 -12.19 9.58
CA LEU A 343 -3.57 -11.90 8.64
C LEU A 343 -2.65 -10.85 9.25
N HIS A 344 -1.37 -11.17 9.41
CA HIS A 344 -0.36 -10.29 9.96
C HIS A 344 0.81 -10.17 8.99
N ILE A 345 1.15 -8.94 8.64
CA ILE A 345 2.19 -8.61 7.67
C ILE A 345 3.21 -7.72 8.36
N ARG A 346 4.49 -8.09 8.34
CA ARG A 346 5.59 -7.23 8.78
C ARG A 346 6.47 -6.89 7.61
N VAL A 347 6.82 -5.61 7.48
CA VAL A 347 7.69 -5.13 6.40
C VAL A 347 8.89 -4.44 7.02
N ARG A 348 10.06 -4.93 6.63
CA ARG A 348 11.38 -4.38 6.96
C ARG A 348 11.89 -3.57 5.77
N SER A 349 12.79 -2.62 6.03
CA SER A 349 13.50 -1.94 4.95
C SER A 349 14.98 -1.73 5.31
N PRO A 350 15.92 -2.27 4.52
CA PRO A 350 17.35 -2.01 4.67
C PRO A 350 17.75 -0.61 4.17
N VAL A 351 16.85 0.11 3.47
CA VAL A 351 17.09 1.49 3.06
C VAL A 351 16.06 2.46 3.64
N LYS A 352 16.48 3.70 3.86
CA LYS A 352 15.63 4.78 4.36
C LYS A 352 14.95 5.47 3.19
N ASP A 353 13.83 4.90 2.74
CA ASP A 353 13.09 5.40 1.58
C ASP A 353 11.57 5.28 1.77
N ILE A 354 10.83 5.69 0.75
CA ILE A 354 9.37 5.60 0.69
C ILE A 354 8.97 4.48 -0.27
N PHE A 355 8.05 3.64 0.20
CA PHE A 355 7.52 2.52 -0.54
C PHE A 355 6.00 2.61 -0.64
N ARG A 356 5.45 2.12 -1.75
CA ARG A 356 4.03 1.80 -1.92
C ARG A 356 3.88 0.30 -1.76
N PHE A 357 3.04 -0.10 -0.82
CA PHE A 357 2.70 -1.49 -0.55
C PHE A 357 1.28 -1.76 -1.00
N GLU A 358 1.09 -2.81 -1.79
CA GLU A 358 -0.20 -3.27 -2.27
C GLU A 358 -0.43 -4.68 -1.75
N LEU A 359 -1.55 -4.88 -1.04
CA LEU A 359 -2.05 -6.19 -0.68
C LEU A 359 -3.09 -6.60 -1.72
N VAL A 360 -2.92 -7.78 -2.31
CA VAL A 360 -3.91 -8.39 -3.20
C VAL A 360 -4.39 -9.71 -2.60
N GLY A 361 -5.63 -10.09 -2.90
CA GLY A 361 -6.22 -11.31 -2.34
C GLY A 361 -7.32 -11.91 -3.20
N LYS A 362 -7.61 -13.19 -2.95
CA LYS A 362 -8.73 -13.91 -3.57
C LYS A 362 -9.26 -15.02 -2.67
N ASP A 363 -10.51 -15.42 -2.92
CA ASP A 363 -11.08 -16.64 -2.37
C ASP A 363 -10.85 -17.79 -3.37
N VAL A 364 -10.00 -18.76 -3.01
CA VAL A 364 -9.60 -19.84 -3.91
C VAL A 364 -10.74 -20.83 -4.22
N THR A 365 -11.88 -20.73 -3.54
CA THR A 365 -13.07 -21.55 -3.83
C THR A 365 -13.87 -21.03 -5.01
N ILE A 366 -13.67 -19.77 -5.41
CA ILE A 366 -14.36 -19.16 -6.54
C ILE A 366 -13.59 -19.47 -7.82
N THR A 367 -14.21 -20.26 -8.69
CA THR A 367 -13.60 -20.74 -9.96
C THR A 367 -14.18 -20.04 -11.20
N GLU A 368 -14.81 -18.88 -11.03
CA GLU A 368 -15.42 -18.13 -12.13
C GLU A 368 -14.34 -17.63 -13.11
N PRO A 369 -14.56 -17.76 -14.44
CA PRO A 369 -13.61 -17.24 -15.43
C PRO A 369 -13.39 -15.73 -15.25
N GLY A 370 -12.13 -15.34 -15.04
CA GLY A 370 -11.74 -13.93 -14.81
C GLY A 370 -11.68 -13.51 -13.33
N TYR A 371 -12.10 -14.36 -12.40
CA TYR A 371 -11.87 -14.13 -10.97
C TYR A 371 -10.44 -14.50 -10.59
N ASP A 372 -9.62 -13.51 -10.24
CA ASP A 372 -8.26 -13.70 -9.74
C ASP A 372 -7.93 -12.71 -8.61
N TYR A 373 -6.65 -12.66 -8.20
CA TYR A 373 -6.16 -11.68 -7.24
C TYR A 373 -6.53 -10.27 -7.66
N ASP A 374 -7.04 -9.53 -6.69
CA ASP A 374 -7.41 -8.14 -6.87
C ASP A 374 -7.02 -7.35 -5.62
N TRP A 375 -6.92 -6.03 -5.74
CA TRP A 375 -6.44 -5.15 -4.69
C TRP A 375 -7.36 -5.17 -3.47
N VAL A 376 -6.78 -5.51 -2.32
CA VAL A 376 -7.41 -5.48 -0.99
C VAL A 376 -7.13 -4.13 -0.32
N ALA A 377 -5.86 -3.74 -0.26
CA ALA A 377 -5.45 -2.49 0.39
C ALA A 377 -4.17 -1.94 -0.22
N VAL A 378 -4.00 -0.62 -0.18
CA VAL A 378 -2.78 0.06 -0.59
C VAL A 378 -2.31 1.00 0.50
N TYR A 379 -1.02 0.94 0.83
CA TYR A 379 -0.38 1.76 1.85
C TYR A 379 0.88 2.44 1.30
N LYS A 380 1.26 3.54 1.94
CA LYS A 380 2.53 4.21 1.74
C LYS A 380 3.39 4.05 2.99
N PHE A 381 4.49 3.34 2.86
CA PHE A 381 5.44 3.11 3.93
C PHE A 381 6.57 4.12 3.86
N ASP A 382 6.83 4.80 4.97
CA ASP A 382 7.87 5.81 5.08
C ASP A 382 8.92 5.35 6.09
N PHE A 383 10.06 4.89 5.57
CA PHE A 383 11.24 4.50 6.35
C PHE A 383 12.29 5.62 6.42
N THR A 384 12.01 6.82 5.91
CA THR A 384 13.00 7.91 5.83
C THR A 384 13.46 8.38 7.21
N GLY A 385 12.60 8.28 8.22
CA GLY A 385 12.89 8.61 9.61
C GLY A 385 13.47 7.46 10.45
N SER A 386 13.68 6.28 9.87
CA SER A 386 14.15 5.11 10.62
C SER A 386 15.55 5.33 11.20
N THR A 387 15.75 4.91 12.46
CA THR A 387 17.06 4.91 13.13
C THR A 387 17.87 3.65 12.86
N ALA A 388 17.27 2.63 12.24
CA ALA A 388 17.91 1.37 11.94
C ALA A 388 19.09 1.55 10.97
N THR A 389 20.19 0.82 11.22
CA THR A 389 21.39 0.84 10.36
C THR A 389 21.71 -0.51 9.75
N ASP A 390 21.24 -1.62 10.34
CA ASP A 390 21.54 -3.00 9.93
C ASP A 390 20.28 -3.88 10.02
N VAL A 391 19.36 -3.70 9.06
CA VAL A 391 18.10 -4.47 9.02
C VAL A 391 18.32 -5.77 8.25
N ASP A 392 18.27 -6.90 8.97
CA ASP A 392 18.40 -8.22 8.38
C ASP A 392 17.12 -8.65 7.66
N ALA A 393 17.30 -9.31 6.51
CA ALA A 393 16.23 -9.99 5.79
C ALA A 393 15.68 -11.17 6.60
N PHE A 394 14.38 -11.43 6.49
CA PHE A 394 13.76 -12.65 7.00
C PHE A 394 14.39 -13.90 6.35
N PRO A 395 14.37 -15.05 7.05
CA PRO A 395 14.72 -16.34 6.47
C PRO A 395 13.92 -16.63 5.18
N GLU A 396 14.52 -17.37 4.26
CA GLU A 396 13.89 -17.68 2.96
C GLU A 396 12.63 -18.54 3.12
N CYS A 397 11.51 -18.07 2.56
CA CYS A 397 10.22 -18.74 2.59
C CYS A 397 9.86 -19.35 1.22
N PRO A 398 9.50 -20.64 1.16
CA PRO A 398 8.91 -21.25 -0.03
C PRO A 398 7.56 -20.62 -0.41
N VAL A 399 7.10 -20.90 -1.64
CA VAL A 399 5.89 -20.31 -2.25
C VAL A 399 4.61 -20.53 -1.42
N ILE A 400 4.52 -21.64 -0.67
CA ILE A 400 3.33 -21.95 0.14
C ILE A 400 3.16 -21.05 1.38
N GLY A 401 4.15 -20.19 1.68
CA GLY A 401 4.08 -19.21 2.76
C GLY A 401 4.42 -19.76 4.16
N TRP A 402 4.06 -18.97 5.17
CA TRP A 402 4.33 -19.23 6.59
C TRP A 402 3.08 -19.69 7.34
N GLY A 403 3.27 -20.71 8.18
CA GLY A 403 2.27 -21.33 9.04
C GLY A 403 1.58 -22.54 8.43
N PRO A 404 0.74 -23.22 9.22
CA PRO A 404 -0.06 -24.34 8.75
C PRO A 404 -1.16 -23.85 7.81
N GLY A 405 -0.99 -24.14 6.52
CA GLY A 405 -1.92 -23.72 5.46
C GLY A 405 -2.63 -24.89 4.79
N ARG A 406 -3.21 -24.63 3.62
CA ARG A 406 -3.94 -25.62 2.82
C ARG A 406 -3.07 -26.84 2.46
N ALA A 407 -1.79 -26.65 2.18
CA ALA A 407 -0.86 -27.75 1.89
C ALA A 407 -0.73 -28.74 3.07
N ALA A 408 -0.72 -28.26 4.32
CA ALA A 408 -0.69 -29.11 5.49
C ALA A 408 -2.00 -29.92 5.62
N VAL A 409 -3.14 -29.27 5.40
CA VAL A 409 -4.47 -29.92 5.45
C VAL A 409 -4.65 -30.95 4.34
N GLU A 410 -4.23 -30.64 3.11
CA GLU A 410 -4.27 -31.56 1.96
C GLU A 410 -3.33 -32.75 2.16
N CYS A 411 -2.21 -32.54 2.85
CA CYS A 411 -1.35 -33.63 3.27
C CYS A 411 -1.96 -34.47 4.39
N GLY A 412 -3.04 -34.03 5.06
CA GLY A 412 -3.71 -34.72 6.17
C GLY A 412 -3.19 -34.35 7.56
N MET A 413 -2.52 -33.20 7.71
CA MET A 413 -1.97 -32.71 8.97
C MET A 413 -2.84 -31.60 9.58
N ALA A 414 -3.12 -31.70 10.87
CA ALA A 414 -3.74 -30.64 11.65
C ALA A 414 -2.78 -30.14 12.74
N PRO A 415 -2.46 -28.83 12.82
CA PRO A 415 -1.60 -28.30 13.87
C PRO A 415 -2.27 -28.46 15.25
N MET A 416 -1.52 -28.91 16.25
CA MET A 416 -2.00 -29.05 17.63
C MET A 416 -1.36 -28.06 18.61
N SER A 417 -0.11 -27.65 18.36
CA SER A 417 0.61 -26.75 19.28
C SER A 417 0.74 -25.32 18.78
N HIS A 418 1.00 -25.10 17.48
CA HIS A 418 1.24 -23.76 16.92
C HIS A 418 0.42 -23.55 15.65
N PHE A 419 -0.52 -22.60 15.73
CA PHE A 419 -1.45 -22.27 14.64
C PHE A 419 -0.98 -21.08 13.79
N GLY A 420 -0.02 -20.29 14.29
CA GLY A 420 0.52 -19.12 13.61
C GLY A 420 1.81 -19.40 12.85
N GLY A 421 2.13 -18.59 11.84
CA GLY A 421 3.35 -18.75 11.04
C GLY A 421 4.65 -18.39 11.76
N GLU A 422 4.57 -17.63 12.85
CA GLU A 422 5.70 -17.30 13.71
C GLU A 422 5.59 -17.99 15.08
N ILE A 423 6.73 -18.50 15.56
CA ILE A 423 6.87 -19.11 16.86
C ILE A 423 7.96 -18.36 17.64
N LEU A 424 7.59 -17.91 18.83
CA LEU A 424 8.49 -17.32 19.82
C LEU A 424 8.79 -18.38 20.89
N PRO A 425 9.88 -19.15 20.78
CA PRO A 425 10.23 -20.16 21.77
C PRO A 425 10.55 -19.50 23.12
N ALA A 426 10.52 -20.31 24.19
CA ALA A 426 10.96 -19.86 25.50
C ALA A 426 12.44 -19.40 25.46
N ASN A 427 12.88 -18.65 26.49
CA ASN A 427 14.22 -18.06 26.56
C ASN A 427 15.39 -19.08 26.61
N ASP A 428 15.12 -20.37 26.46
CA ASP A 428 16.09 -21.46 26.32
C ASP A 428 16.22 -21.97 24.88
N GLY A 429 15.46 -21.43 23.92
CA GLY A 429 15.55 -21.78 22.50
C GLY A 429 15.07 -23.19 22.17
N LYS A 430 14.38 -23.87 23.09
CA LYS A 430 13.80 -25.20 22.86
C LYS A 430 12.35 -25.10 22.40
N LEU A 431 11.91 -26.00 21.52
CA LEU A 431 10.56 -26.00 20.98
C LEU A 431 10.05 -27.42 20.67
N GLU A 432 8.75 -27.62 20.91
CA GLU A 432 8.03 -28.84 20.50
C GLU A 432 6.83 -28.47 19.61
N ILE A 433 6.86 -28.88 18.34
CA ILE A 433 5.80 -28.62 17.35
C ILE A 433 5.04 -29.92 17.11
N LYS A 434 3.70 -29.89 17.23
CA LYS A 434 2.83 -31.07 17.19
C LYS A 434 1.80 -30.96 16.09
N PHE A 435 1.62 -32.04 15.35
CA PHE A 435 0.58 -32.21 14.35
C PHE A 435 -0.16 -33.51 14.57
N SER A 436 -1.49 -33.46 14.46
CA SER A 436 -2.32 -34.66 14.48
C SER A 436 -2.56 -35.18 13.07
N THR A 437 -2.78 -36.49 12.98
CA THR A 437 -3.25 -37.15 11.76
C THR A 437 -4.74 -36.90 11.53
N VAL A 438 -5.08 -36.51 10.30
CA VAL A 438 -6.46 -36.35 9.84
C VAL A 438 -6.76 -37.47 8.84
N ASN A 439 -7.99 -37.98 8.83
CA ASN A 439 -8.47 -38.99 7.87
C ASN A 439 -7.79 -40.36 7.91
N GLY A 440 -7.16 -40.75 9.01
CA GLY A 440 -6.63 -42.11 9.20
C GLY A 440 -5.35 -42.42 8.43
N GLN A 441 -4.60 -41.39 8.03
CA GLN A 441 -3.27 -41.53 7.44
C GLN A 441 -2.29 -42.12 8.46
N ASP A 442 -1.54 -43.14 8.03
CA ASP A 442 -0.46 -43.75 8.82
C ASP A 442 0.89 -43.12 8.44
N TRP A 443 1.30 -42.13 9.23
CA TRP A 443 2.54 -41.39 9.04
C TRP A 443 3.81 -42.23 9.14
N ASN A 444 3.73 -43.43 9.71
CA ASN A 444 4.86 -44.35 9.69
C ASN A 444 5.23 -44.85 8.29
N LYS A 445 4.35 -44.62 7.30
CA LYS A 445 4.54 -44.99 5.90
C LYS A 445 4.91 -43.81 5.00
N MET A 446 5.04 -42.61 5.57
CA MET A 446 5.48 -41.42 4.84
C MET A 446 6.87 -41.01 5.29
N ASP A 447 7.67 -40.52 4.36
CA ASP A 447 8.96 -39.93 4.68
C ASP A 447 8.74 -38.45 5.03
N ILE A 448 8.71 -38.16 6.32
CA ILE A 448 8.54 -36.82 6.88
C ILE A 448 9.91 -36.28 7.24
N LYS A 449 10.22 -35.07 6.78
CA LYS A 449 11.52 -34.42 7.03
C LYS A 449 11.35 -33.00 7.53
N GLY A 450 12.24 -32.63 8.44
CA GLY A 450 12.30 -31.29 9.01
C GLY A 450 13.62 -30.63 8.68
N GLN A 451 13.58 -29.46 8.06
CA GLN A 451 14.77 -28.67 7.75
C GLN A 451 14.75 -27.38 8.58
N LEU A 452 15.83 -27.09 9.30
CA LEU A 452 15.98 -25.86 10.06
C LEU A 452 17.11 -25.00 9.45
N ILE A 453 16.77 -23.80 9.02
CA ILE A 453 17.70 -22.88 8.34
C ILE A 453 17.80 -21.60 9.15
N ARG A 454 19.01 -21.19 9.54
CA ARG A 454 19.25 -19.91 10.18
C ARG A 454 19.20 -18.77 9.14
N GLY A 455 18.44 -17.73 9.45
CA GLY A 455 18.37 -16.50 8.68
C GLY A 455 19.63 -15.64 8.75
N GLY A 456 19.70 -14.65 7.87
CA GLY A 456 20.84 -13.73 7.73
C GLY A 456 21.34 -13.63 6.29
N SER A 457 22.50 -12.97 6.13
CA SER A 457 23.16 -12.75 4.84
C SER A 457 23.59 -14.04 4.15
N THR A 458 23.98 -15.05 4.93
CA THR A 458 24.33 -16.40 4.45
C THR A 458 23.45 -17.41 5.18
N PRO A 459 22.46 -18.01 4.50
CA PRO A 459 21.63 -19.06 5.10
C PRO A 459 22.50 -20.25 5.53
N GLU A 460 22.32 -20.71 6.76
CA GLU A 460 23.04 -21.85 7.33
C GLU A 460 22.02 -22.93 7.71
N GLU A 461 22.10 -24.10 7.09
CA GLU A 461 21.28 -25.24 7.48
C GLU A 461 21.86 -25.89 8.75
N VAL A 462 21.01 -26.04 9.76
CA VAL A 462 21.36 -26.60 11.08
C VAL A 462 20.55 -27.87 11.32
N SER A 463 20.79 -28.88 10.49
CA SER A 463 20.06 -30.17 10.51
C SER A 463 20.27 -30.98 11.79
N ASP A 464 21.39 -30.76 12.50
CA ASP A 464 21.65 -31.41 13.79
C ASP A 464 20.89 -30.76 14.97
N HIS A 465 19.93 -29.87 14.71
CA HIS A 465 19.14 -29.17 15.72
C HIS A 465 17.64 -29.45 15.62
N ILE A 466 17.27 -30.45 14.83
CA ILE A 466 15.91 -30.91 14.66
C ILE A 466 15.85 -32.44 14.62
N VAL A 467 14.88 -33.00 15.34
CA VAL A 467 14.50 -34.41 15.27
C VAL A 467 12.98 -34.47 15.37
N HIS A 468 12.37 -35.54 14.87
CA HIS A 468 10.94 -35.75 15.03
C HIS A 468 10.63 -37.16 15.52
N ARG A 469 9.41 -37.37 15.99
CA ARG A 469 8.92 -38.67 16.48
C ARG A 469 7.43 -38.78 16.20
N VAL A 470 6.93 -40.01 16.14
CA VAL A 470 5.50 -40.30 16.00
C VAL A 470 5.02 -40.97 17.28
N GLU A 471 4.04 -40.36 17.95
CA GLU A 471 3.45 -40.84 19.20
C GLU A 471 1.93 -40.89 19.07
N ASN A 472 1.31 -42.06 19.29
CA ASN A 472 -0.14 -42.24 19.17
C ASN A 472 -0.75 -41.79 17.83
N GLY A 473 0.05 -41.76 16.75
CA GLY A 473 -0.36 -41.27 15.43
C GLY A 473 -0.14 -39.77 15.19
N ASP A 474 0.28 -39.02 16.22
CA ASP A 474 0.64 -37.61 16.10
C ASP A 474 2.15 -37.47 15.81
N ILE A 475 2.50 -36.52 14.95
CA ILE A 475 3.88 -36.18 14.61
C ILE A 475 4.33 -35.05 15.52
N ILE A 476 5.51 -35.23 16.14
CA ILE A 476 6.08 -34.26 17.07
C ILE A 476 7.51 -33.95 16.65
N PHE A 477 7.79 -32.69 16.33
CA PHE A 477 9.13 -32.18 16.07
C PHE A 477 9.70 -31.56 17.34
N ASN A 478 10.90 -32.00 17.72
CA ASN A 478 11.70 -31.40 18.77
C ASN A 478 12.82 -30.58 18.11
N LEU A 479 12.84 -29.28 18.41
CA LEU A 479 13.81 -28.34 17.86
C LEU A 479 14.58 -27.65 18.98
N THR A 480 15.86 -27.37 18.73
CA THR A 480 16.69 -26.51 19.57
C THR A 480 17.35 -25.45 18.70
N THR A 481 17.15 -24.17 18.97
CA THR A 481 17.90 -23.15 18.20
C THR A 481 19.35 -23.11 18.68
N PRO A 482 20.36 -23.08 17.80
CA PRO A 482 21.77 -23.04 18.21
C PRO A 482 22.14 -21.76 18.99
N LYS A 483 21.78 -20.59 18.45
CA LYS A 483 22.08 -19.26 19.03
C LYS A 483 20.88 -18.30 18.92
N LYS A 484 20.96 -17.10 19.51
CA LYS A 484 19.97 -16.04 19.27
C LYS A 484 19.87 -15.74 17.76
N GLY A 485 18.65 -15.57 17.26
CA GLY A 485 18.39 -15.22 15.86
C GLY A 485 17.06 -15.75 15.32
N GLU A 486 16.85 -15.52 14.03
CA GLU A 486 15.67 -15.97 13.29
C GLU A 486 15.99 -17.23 12.47
N TYR A 487 15.06 -18.18 12.44
CA TYR A 487 15.23 -19.46 11.74
C TYR A 487 13.97 -19.80 10.95
N ALA A 488 14.12 -20.36 9.75
CA ALA A 488 13.05 -21.03 9.01
C ALA A 488 13.04 -22.52 9.37
N PHE A 489 11.97 -22.99 9.98
CA PHE A 489 11.66 -24.42 10.02
C PHE A 489 10.77 -24.76 8.83
N LYS A 490 11.21 -25.69 7.97
CA LYS A 490 10.50 -26.16 6.79
C LYS A 490 10.19 -27.63 6.96
N MET A 491 8.92 -27.99 6.77
CA MET A 491 8.44 -29.36 6.89
C MET A 491 8.13 -29.91 5.49
N TYR A 492 8.60 -31.12 5.24
CA TYR A 492 8.37 -31.83 4.00
C TYR A 492 7.75 -33.19 4.27
N ALA A 493 6.86 -33.62 3.39
CA ALA A 493 6.27 -34.94 3.39
C ALA A 493 6.40 -35.56 1.99
N ASN A 494 6.70 -36.85 1.94
CA ASN A 494 6.86 -37.60 0.71
C ASN A 494 6.11 -38.94 0.81
N GLU A 495 5.24 -39.21 -0.16
CA GLU A 495 4.53 -40.48 -0.27
C GLU A 495 5.34 -41.51 -1.09
N GLU A 496 5.06 -42.78 -0.88
CA GLU A 496 5.71 -43.86 -1.62
C GLU A 496 5.34 -43.78 -3.12
N GLY A 497 6.29 -43.35 -3.96
CA GLY A 497 6.10 -43.16 -5.40
C GLY A 497 6.19 -41.70 -5.87
N ASP A 498 6.21 -40.73 -4.95
CA ASP A 498 6.51 -39.33 -5.28
C ASP A 498 7.98 -39.17 -5.71
N ARG A 499 8.22 -38.36 -6.75
CA ARG A 499 9.58 -38.10 -7.26
C ARG A 499 10.38 -37.15 -6.38
N GLU A 500 9.70 -36.21 -5.72
CA GLU A 500 10.31 -35.15 -4.91
C GLU A 500 9.47 -34.88 -3.66
N PRO A 501 10.11 -34.60 -2.51
CA PRO A 501 9.42 -34.28 -1.27
C PRO A 501 8.64 -32.97 -1.39
N LYS A 502 7.38 -32.97 -0.95
CA LYS A 502 6.48 -31.80 -0.99
C LYS A 502 6.64 -30.98 0.29
N ASN A 503 6.86 -29.67 0.15
CA ASN A 503 6.83 -28.76 1.29
C ASN A 503 5.37 -28.59 1.74
N VAL A 504 5.12 -28.76 3.04
CA VAL A 504 3.75 -28.83 3.59
C VAL A 504 3.46 -27.76 4.65
N CYS A 505 4.47 -27.29 5.38
CA CYS A 505 4.34 -26.22 6.35
C CYS A 505 5.69 -25.56 6.61
N ASN A 506 5.69 -24.25 6.89
CA ASN A 506 6.90 -23.53 7.29
C ASN A 506 6.62 -22.68 8.53
N TYR A 507 7.58 -22.51 9.43
CA TYR A 507 7.47 -21.62 10.58
C TYR A 507 8.71 -20.73 10.71
N LEU A 508 8.48 -19.45 10.98
CA LEU A 508 9.52 -18.54 11.41
C LEU A 508 9.71 -18.70 12.92
N ILE A 509 10.92 -19.06 13.35
CA ILE A 509 11.27 -19.21 14.76
C ILE A 509 12.16 -18.03 15.16
N THR A 510 11.65 -17.17 16.05
CA THR A 510 12.34 -15.97 16.51
C THR A 510 12.91 -16.21 17.90
N SER A 511 14.15 -16.68 17.99
CA SER A 511 14.77 -17.11 19.25
C SER A 511 15.54 -15.99 19.95
N ASN A 512 15.11 -15.66 21.17
CA ASN A 512 15.76 -14.70 22.07
C ASN A 512 16.57 -15.40 23.19
N GLN A 513 17.05 -16.62 22.94
CA GLN A 513 17.74 -17.41 23.94
C GLN A 513 19.01 -16.75 24.50
N LYS A 514 19.29 -17.04 25.77
CA LYS A 514 20.44 -16.46 26.50
C LYS A 514 21.69 -17.33 26.49
N GLN A 515 21.55 -18.61 26.20
CA GLN A 515 22.64 -19.60 26.18
C GLN A 515 22.56 -20.38 24.88
N ASP A 516 23.72 -20.78 24.37
CA ASP A 516 23.79 -21.61 23.18
C ASP A 516 23.33 -23.04 23.50
N ASN A 517 22.54 -23.63 22.61
CA ASN A 517 22.14 -25.03 22.74
C ASN A 517 23.15 -25.95 22.08
N THR A 518 23.22 -27.18 22.59
CA THR A 518 23.99 -28.24 21.96
C THR A 518 23.16 -28.91 20.87
N PRO A 519 23.79 -29.35 19.76
CA PRO A 519 23.10 -30.12 18.73
C PRO A 519 22.63 -31.46 19.27
N PHE A 520 21.66 -32.05 18.59
CA PHE A 520 21.32 -33.45 18.70
C PHE A 520 22.46 -34.35 18.17
N PRO A 521 22.52 -35.61 18.59
CA PRO A 521 23.53 -36.57 18.15
C PRO A 521 23.50 -36.79 16.62
N ARG A 522 24.68 -36.83 15.99
CA ARG A 522 24.82 -37.03 14.53
C ARG A 522 24.61 -38.49 14.12
N ASN A 523 24.28 -38.70 12.86
CA ASN A 523 24.06 -40.01 12.20
C ASN A 523 22.80 -40.76 12.61
N PHE A 524 21.86 -40.15 13.34
CA PHE A 524 20.53 -40.72 13.64
C PHE A 524 19.60 -40.52 12.44
N SER A 525 18.59 -41.39 12.30
CA SER A 525 17.51 -41.06 11.36
C SER A 525 16.64 -39.97 11.98
N GLU A 526 16.11 -39.07 11.13
CA GLU A 526 15.34 -37.90 11.59
C GLU A 526 14.11 -38.29 12.42
N CYS A 527 13.52 -39.46 12.16
CA CYS A 527 12.40 -40.02 12.93
C CYS A 527 12.90 -40.89 14.10
N LEU A 528 12.83 -40.40 15.33
CA LEU A 528 13.15 -41.16 16.54
C LEU A 528 12.08 -42.22 16.84
N GLY A 529 12.46 -43.22 17.63
CA GLY A 529 11.57 -44.29 18.08
C GLY A 529 11.78 -45.63 17.37
N ALA A 530 10.73 -46.45 17.38
CA ALA A 530 10.69 -47.79 16.80
C ALA A 530 10.83 -47.75 15.27
N LYS A 531 11.74 -48.56 14.72
CA LYS A 531 11.89 -48.76 13.27
C LYS A 531 10.97 -49.85 12.75
N GLU A 532 10.81 -49.93 11.43
CA GLU A 532 10.05 -50.99 10.77
C GLU A 532 10.53 -52.38 11.19
N ALA A 533 11.86 -52.59 11.23
CA ALA A 533 12.47 -53.82 11.70
C ALA A 533 11.97 -54.20 13.09
N PHE A 534 11.99 -53.29 14.07
CA PHE A 534 11.53 -53.53 15.46
C PHE A 534 10.06 -53.95 15.51
N ARG A 535 9.19 -53.30 14.72
CA ARG A 535 7.77 -53.64 14.63
C ARG A 535 7.54 -55.00 13.98
N ALA A 536 8.28 -55.33 12.91
CA ALA A 536 8.18 -56.59 12.20
C ALA A 536 8.55 -57.81 13.06
N ILE A 537 9.44 -57.64 14.05
CA ILE A 537 9.82 -58.71 15.00
C ILE A 537 8.81 -58.83 16.16
N GLY A 538 8.02 -57.78 16.39
CA GLY A 538 7.15 -57.67 17.56
C GLY A 538 7.92 -57.45 18.86
N LEU A 539 9.07 -56.75 18.82
CA LEU A 539 9.72 -56.24 20.02
C LEU A 539 8.81 -55.18 20.67
N LYS A 540 8.88 -55.06 22.01
CA LYS A 540 8.14 -54.03 22.75
C LYS A 540 9.07 -53.26 23.68
N ALA A 541 8.97 -51.94 23.67
CA ALA A 541 9.63 -51.10 24.67
C ALA A 541 8.81 -51.14 25.96
N LEU A 542 9.46 -51.36 27.10
CA LEU A 542 8.78 -51.54 28.41
C LEU A 542 8.86 -50.30 29.29
N THR A 543 9.92 -49.50 29.14
CA THR A 543 10.16 -48.31 29.98
C THR A 543 9.82 -47.01 29.26
N HIS A 544 10.31 -46.83 28.03
CA HIS A 544 10.21 -45.58 27.28
C HIS A 544 9.78 -45.88 25.85
N GLU A 545 8.52 -45.60 25.53
CA GLU A 545 8.00 -45.70 24.16
C GLU A 545 8.38 -44.48 23.31
N SER A 546 8.46 -43.29 23.92
CA SER A 546 8.96 -42.09 23.24
C SER A 546 10.43 -42.25 22.85
N GLY A 547 10.75 -41.94 21.59
CA GLY A 547 12.14 -41.80 21.13
C GLY A 547 12.85 -40.57 21.71
N TYR A 548 12.15 -39.64 22.37
CA TYR A 548 12.74 -38.46 23.00
C TYR A 548 12.55 -38.52 24.53
N ILE A 549 13.65 -38.46 25.28
CA ILE A 549 13.64 -38.58 26.74
C ILE A 549 14.30 -37.35 27.35
N GLU A 550 13.60 -36.65 28.24
CA GLU A 550 14.22 -35.66 29.13
C GLU A 550 14.44 -36.28 30.51
N THR A 551 15.66 -36.23 31.03
CA THR A 551 15.97 -36.77 32.36
C THR A 551 16.91 -35.85 33.14
N GLY A 552 16.72 -35.83 34.47
CA GLY A 552 17.64 -35.22 35.42
C GLY A 552 18.46 -36.25 36.19
N GLU A 553 18.28 -37.54 35.88
CA GLU A 553 18.97 -38.67 36.50
C GLU A 553 20.26 -38.97 35.74
N GLU A 554 21.35 -39.19 36.47
CA GLU A 554 22.66 -39.50 35.88
C GLU A 554 22.68 -40.88 35.21
N GLU A 555 21.86 -41.80 35.70
CA GLU A 555 21.71 -43.16 35.19
C GLU A 555 20.27 -43.38 34.75
N LEU A 556 20.07 -43.84 33.53
CA LEU A 556 18.76 -44.09 32.92
C LEU A 556 18.60 -45.57 32.59
N GLU A 557 17.47 -46.15 32.99
CA GLU A 557 17.13 -47.54 32.66
C GLU A 557 16.20 -47.60 31.44
N ILE A 558 16.57 -48.42 30.46
CA ILE A 558 15.78 -48.67 29.24
C ILE A 558 15.60 -50.18 29.06
N ALA A 559 14.35 -50.65 29.04
CA ALA A 559 14.05 -52.07 28.90
C ALA A 559 13.18 -52.39 27.68
N PHE A 560 13.42 -53.58 27.10
CA PHE A 560 12.68 -54.14 25.98
C PHE A 560 12.26 -55.58 26.27
N GLN A 561 11.14 -56.00 25.70
CA GLN A 561 10.72 -57.39 25.64
C GLN A 561 11.14 -57.99 24.30
N LYS A 562 11.99 -59.02 24.34
CA LYS A 562 12.44 -59.78 23.18
C LYS A 562 11.44 -60.87 22.82
N LYS A 563 11.25 -61.11 21.52
CA LYS A 563 10.44 -62.21 21.00
C LYS A 563 11.28 -63.03 20.00
N GLY A 564 11.56 -64.29 20.35
CA GLY A 564 12.42 -65.17 19.55
C GLY A 564 13.92 -65.00 19.82
N ASP A 565 14.74 -65.64 18.98
CA ASP A 565 16.20 -65.65 19.11
C ASP A 565 16.82 -64.50 18.31
N ILE A 566 16.88 -63.33 18.94
CA ILE A 566 17.52 -62.13 18.41
C ILE A 566 18.56 -61.62 19.41
N ASP A 567 19.71 -61.22 18.88
CA ASP A 567 20.75 -60.55 19.65
C ASP A 567 20.58 -59.04 19.56
N LEU A 568 20.54 -58.35 20.71
CA LEU A 568 20.28 -56.92 20.82
C LEU A 568 21.50 -56.24 21.46
N SER A 569 21.96 -55.14 20.86
CA SER A 569 23.05 -54.33 21.42
C SER A 569 22.68 -52.86 21.40
N LEU A 570 23.07 -52.12 22.44
CA LEU A 570 22.82 -50.68 22.57
C LEU A 570 24.11 -49.89 22.35
N ASN A 571 24.06 -48.89 21.47
CA ASN A 571 25.16 -47.97 21.22
C ASN A 571 24.84 -46.59 21.78
N LEU A 572 25.75 -46.02 22.58
CA LEU A 572 25.69 -44.66 23.11
C LEU A 572 26.60 -43.73 22.29
N SER A 573 26.08 -42.55 21.98
CA SER A 573 26.78 -41.48 21.25
C SER A 573 26.46 -40.12 21.86
N GLY A 574 27.35 -39.15 21.67
CA GLY A 574 27.20 -37.79 22.19
C GLY A 574 28.50 -37.02 22.07
N SER A 575 28.44 -35.69 22.17
CA SER A 575 29.63 -34.83 22.06
C SER A 575 30.70 -35.13 23.13
N LEU A 576 30.28 -35.62 24.29
CA LEU A 576 31.15 -35.99 25.42
C LEU A 576 31.52 -37.49 25.44
N ILE A 577 31.13 -38.27 24.42
CA ILE A 577 31.29 -39.73 24.40
C ILE A 577 32.35 -40.14 23.38
N HIS A 578 33.45 -40.73 23.86
CA HIS A 578 34.42 -41.41 23.01
C HIS A 578 34.08 -42.90 22.88
N ALA A 579 34.46 -43.52 21.76
CA ALA A 579 34.09 -44.90 21.42
C ALA A 579 34.47 -45.94 22.50
N GLU A 580 35.62 -45.78 23.15
CA GLU A 580 36.07 -46.66 24.24
C GLU A 580 35.30 -46.43 25.55
N MET A 581 34.80 -45.22 25.78
CA MET A 581 34.02 -44.86 26.97
C MET A 581 32.58 -45.35 26.85
N ALA A 582 31.99 -45.32 25.65
CA ALA A 582 30.60 -45.70 25.41
C ALA A 582 30.24 -47.09 25.98
N LYS A 583 31.11 -48.09 25.77
CA LYS A 583 30.90 -49.46 26.28
C LYS A 583 30.95 -49.56 27.81
N ARG A 584 31.66 -48.65 28.50
CA ARG A 584 31.77 -48.65 29.97
C ARG A 584 30.60 -47.95 30.65
N LEU A 585 29.86 -47.14 29.90
CA LEU A 585 28.71 -46.37 30.38
C LEU A 585 27.39 -47.11 30.22
N ILE A 586 27.40 -48.29 29.57
CA ILE A 586 26.23 -49.14 29.38
C ILE A 586 26.46 -50.44 30.12
N SER A 587 25.51 -50.84 30.94
CA SER A 587 25.42 -52.19 31.50
C SER A 587 24.14 -52.85 31.04
N GLU A 588 24.20 -54.15 30.75
CA GLU A 588 23.05 -54.93 30.28
C GLU A 588 22.68 -56.01 31.29
N GLU A 589 21.37 -56.23 31.45
CA GLU A 589 20.79 -57.25 32.31
C GLU A 589 19.67 -57.97 31.56
N VAL A 590 19.77 -59.29 31.41
CA VAL A 590 18.79 -60.12 30.70
C VAL A 590 18.11 -61.07 31.69
N ILE A 591 16.79 -60.93 31.86
CA ILE A 591 15.96 -61.79 32.72
C ILE A 591 14.83 -62.35 31.87
N GLY A 592 14.94 -63.63 31.50
CA GLY A 592 13.94 -64.30 30.66
C GLY A 592 13.85 -63.68 29.27
N ASP A 593 12.69 -63.15 28.92
CA ASP A 593 12.43 -62.44 27.66
C ASP A 593 12.63 -60.91 27.78
N LYS A 594 12.99 -60.40 28.96
CA LYS A 594 13.23 -58.97 29.19
C LYS A 594 14.73 -58.67 29.16
N ILE A 595 15.13 -57.67 28.36
CA ILE A 595 16.45 -57.07 28.39
C ILE A 595 16.37 -55.65 28.94
N THR A 596 17.26 -55.28 29.86
CA THR A 596 17.34 -53.95 30.47
C THR A 596 18.74 -53.41 30.30
N TYR A 597 18.87 -52.18 29.80
CA TYR A 597 20.12 -51.45 29.70
C TYR A 597 20.12 -50.31 30.72
N LYS A 598 21.17 -50.19 31.52
CA LYS A 598 21.42 -49.01 32.36
C LYS A 598 22.51 -48.17 31.73
N VAL A 599 22.20 -46.91 31.45
CA VAL A 599 23.06 -45.98 30.72
C VAL A 599 23.41 -44.79 31.61
N ARG A 600 24.71 -44.50 31.77
CA ARG A 600 25.19 -43.36 32.56
C ARG A 600 25.63 -42.19 31.68
N PHE A 601 25.24 -40.97 32.04
CA PHE A 601 25.56 -39.75 31.29
C PHE A 601 26.61 -38.88 32.00
N PRO A 602 27.74 -38.55 31.36
CA PRO A 602 28.88 -37.88 32.01
C PRO A 602 28.68 -36.39 32.30
N GLY A 603 27.68 -35.74 31.72
CA GLY A 603 27.42 -34.31 31.93
C GLY A 603 26.22 -33.79 31.12
N ASN A 604 25.83 -32.54 31.33
CA ASN A 604 24.66 -31.96 30.65
C ASN A 604 24.85 -31.96 29.12
N GLY A 605 23.85 -32.44 28.38
CA GLY A 605 23.90 -32.48 26.92
C GLY A 605 22.83 -33.39 26.29
N ASN A 606 22.89 -33.49 24.97
CA ASN A 606 22.09 -34.44 24.20
C ASN A 606 22.91 -35.71 23.90
N TYR A 607 22.32 -36.87 24.18
CA TYR A 607 22.91 -38.18 23.96
C TYR A 607 22.03 -39.02 23.05
N GLY A 608 22.64 -39.83 22.19
CA GLY A 608 21.94 -40.67 21.24
C GLY A 608 22.11 -42.13 21.61
N LEU A 609 21.01 -42.86 21.72
CA LEU A 609 21.02 -44.30 21.99
C LEU A 609 20.42 -45.05 20.80
N ARG A 610 21.17 -46.00 20.25
CA ARG A 610 20.74 -46.81 19.13
C ARG A 610 20.70 -48.28 19.52
N LEU A 611 19.52 -48.88 19.47
CA LEU A 611 19.32 -50.31 19.63
C LEU A 611 19.54 -50.98 18.27
N MET A 612 20.54 -51.84 18.18
CA MET A 612 20.82 -52.68 17.01
C MET A 612 20.33 -54.09 17.28
N GLY A 613 19.73 -54.73 16.27
CA GLY A 613 19.35 -56.14 16.34
C GLY A 613 20.05 -56.96 15.27
N ASN A 614 20.53 -58.15 15.64
CA ASN A 614 21.18 -59.09 14.73
C ASN A 614 20.41 -60.40 14.66
N ARG A 615 20.09 -60.82 13.44
CA ARG A 615 19.38 -62.07 13.12
C ARG A 615 20.25 -63.08 12.36
N GLY A 616 21.57 -62.88 12.33
CA GLY A 616 22.51 -63.67 11.55
C GLY A 616 22.72 -63.20 10.10
N GLN A 617 22.02 -62.14 9.65
CA GLN A 617 22.18 -61.53 8.31
C GLN A 617 22.82 -60.13 8.35
N GLY A 618 23.19 -59.62 9.53
CA GLY A 618 23.71 -58.27 9.73
C GLY A 618 23.03 -57.55 10.88
N ASN A 619 23.59 -56.39 11.26
CA ASN A 619 23.02 -55.54 12.29
C ASN A 619 22.05 -54.52 11.66
N GLU A 620 20.79 -54.56 12.05
CA GLU A 620 19.78 -53.58 11.65
C GLU A 620 19.44 -52.64 12.81
N VAL A 621 19.07 -51.39 12.50
CA VAL A 621 18.63 -50.42 13.51
C VAL A 621 17.20 -50.75 13.93
N MET A 622 17.00 -51.05 15.21
CA MET A 622 15.70 -51.43 15.78
C MET A 622 15.00 -50.23 16.42
N TYR A 623 15.74 -49.44 17.21
CA TYR A 623 15.17 -48.31 17.94
C TYR A 623 16.20 -47.19 18.06
N GLU A 624 15.74 -45.95 18.04
CA GLU A 624 16.58 -44.79 18.26
C GLU A 624 15.98 -43.87 19.33
N TYR A 625 16.79 -43.50 20.32
CA TYR A 625 16.46 -42.51 21.32
C TYR A 625 17.40 -41.31 21.26
N VAL A 626 16.86 -40.13 21.55
CA VAL A 626 17.62 -38.95 21.95
C VAL A 626 17.27 -38.64 23.40
N VAL A 627 18.30 -38.52 24.23
CA VAL A 627 18.19 -38.23 25.66
C VAL A 627 18.77 -36.84 25.93
N ASN A 628 17.93 -35.92 26.41
CA ASN A 628 18.37 -34.63 26.95
C ASN A 628 18.62 -34.79 28.45
N TYR A 629 19.89 -34.82 28.86
CA TYR A 629 20.26 -34.90 30.28
C TYR A 629 20.60 -33.51 30.82
N LYS A 630 19.91 -33.10 31.89
CA LYS A 630 20.18 -31.86 32.62
C LYS A 630 20.22 -32.11 34.13
N GLN A 631 21.40 -32.02 34.71
CA GLN A 631 21.63 -32.10 36.14
C GLN A 631 20.96 -30.93 36.88
N LYS A 632 20.14 -31.23 37.90
CA LYS A 632 19.50 -30.21 38.73
C LYS A 632 20.56 -29.45 39.56
N LYS A 633 20.72 -28.14 39.34
CA LYS A 633 21.63 -27.29 40.14
C LYS A 633 21.09 -27.10 41.57
N GLN A 634 21.91 -27.33 42.59
CA GLN A 634 21.69 -26.79 43.94
C GLN A 634 22.00 -25.27 43.94
N LYS A 635 21.14 -24.47 44.58
CA LYS A 635 21.26 -22.99 44.64
C LYS A 635 22.54 -22.55 45.38
N PRO A 636 23.36 -21.63 44.84
CA PRO A 636 24.45 -21.00 45.61
C PRO A 636 23.95 -19.80 46.46
N LYS A 637 24.54 -19.61 47.64
CA LYS A 637 24.32 -18.46 48.55
C LYS A 637 25.06 -17.19 48.08
N PRO A 638 24.57 -15.98 48.40
CA PRO A 638 25.20 -14.71 47.99
C PRO A 638 26.43 -14.37 48.83
N LYS A 639 27.41 -13.66 48.24
CA LYS A 639 28.53 -13.02 48.94
C LYS A 639 28.43 -11.50 48.80
N GLU A 640 28.63 -10.82 49.92
CA GLU A 640 28.57 -9.37 50.14
C GLU A 640 29.88 -8.67 49.69
N GLU A 641 29.77 -7.51 49.05
CA GLU A 641 30.86 -6.55 48.84
C GLU A 641 30.81 -5.45 49.93
N LYS A 642 31.99 -5.01 50.40
CA LYS A 642 32.14 -3.89 51.35
C LYS A 642 32.68 -2.64 50.66
N PRO A 643 32.27 -1.42 51.10
CA PRO A 643 32.69 -0.14 50.51
C PRO A 643 33.86 0.51 51.27
N ILE A 644 34.62 1.40 50.61
CA ILE A 644 35.52 2.37 51.27
C ILE A 644 35.43 3.75 50.56
N PRO A 645 35.33 4.87 51.30
CA PRO A 645 35.20 6.25 50.80
C PRO A 645 36.52 7.08 50.83
N GLU A 646 36.52 8.24 50.16
CA GLU A 646 37.52 9.34 50.28
C GLU A 646 37.23 10.25 51.51
N PRO A 647 38.20 11.05 52.04
CA PRO A 647 38.42 12.45 51.59
C PRO A 647 39.85 13.07 51.72
N GLU A 648 39.98 14.30 51.15
CA GLU A 648 41.07 15.29 50.91
C GLU A 648 41.81 15.90 52.16
N PRO A 649 42.67 17.00 52.15
CA PRO A 649 43.06 18.00 51.11
C PRO A 649 44.51 18.62 51.14
N ALA A 650 44.84 19.53 50.19
CA ALA A 650 45.61 20.80 50.42
C ALA A 650 45.78 21.77 49.19
N LYS A 651 45.11 22.94 49.29
CA LYS A 651 45.35 24.35 48.88
C LYS A 651 46.19 24.81 47.63
N GLU A 652 45.49 25.55 46.77
CA GLU A 652 45.74 26.78 45.94
C GLU A 652 47.15 27.36 45.68
N PRO A 653 47.36 27.96 44.47
CA PRO A 653 47.17 29.41 44.34
C PRO A 653 46.37 29.90 43.11
N ILE A 654 45.78 31.08 43.31
CA ILE A 654 44.93 31.90 42.46
C ILE A 654 45.71 32.53 41.29
N ILE A 655 45.16 32.44 40.06
CA ILE A 655 45.37 33.43 38.97
C ILE A 655 44.04 33.61 38.22
N SER A 656 43.45 34.81 38.30
CA SER A 656 42.24 35.16 37.56
C SER A 656 42.50 35.15 36.04
N LYS A 657 41.62 34.54 35.28
CA LYS A 657 41.56 34.69 33.81
C LYS A 657 40.10 34.84 33.38
N ASP A 658 39.37 35.81 33.93
CA ASP A 658 38.04 36.13 33.40
C ASP A 658 38.16 36.89 32.08
N VAL A 659 37.25 36.61 31.15
CA VAL A 659 37.14 37.30 29.86
C VAL A 659 36.89 38.80 30.12
N PRO A 660 37.64 39.73 29.48
CA PRO A 660 37.40 41.16 29.62
C PRO A 660 35.94 41.52 29.31
N ASN A 661 35.29 42.20 30.27
CA ASN A 661 33.84 42.48 30.24
C ASN A 661 33.41 43.32 29.01
N ASP A 662 34.35 44.06 28.41
CA ASP A 662 34.10 44.85 27.20
C ASP A 662 33.99 44.01 25.92
N LEU A 663 34.68 42.86 25.84
CA LEU A 663 34.58 41.97 24.67
C LEU A 663 33.24 41.20 24.67
N ARG A 664 32.77 40.78 25.86
CA ARG A 664 31.42 40.21 26.04
C ARG A 664 30.32 41.18 25.63
N LYS A 665 30.48 42.48 25.93
CA LYS A 665 29.56 43.53 25.47
C LYS A 665 29.58 43.72 23.96
N LYS A 666 30.75 43.62 23.30
CA LYS A 666 30.86 43.69 21.84
C LYS A 666 30.14 42.53 21.15
N ILE A 667 30.36 41.29 21.61
CA ILE A 667 29.67 40.09 21.09
C ILE A 667 28.16 40.23 21.27
N LYS A 668 27.71 40.67 22.44
CA LYS A 668 26.28 40.86 22.72
C LYS A 668 25.65 41.92 21.81
N ARG A 669 26.33 43.06 21.58
CA ARG A 669 25.88 44.09 20.65
C ARG A 669 25.82 43.59 19.20
N ALA A 670 26.86 42.89 18.73
CA ALA A 670 26.86 42.34 17.38
C ALA A 670 25.73 41.32 17.15
N ILE A 671 25.35 40.56 18.18
CA ILE A 671 24.18 39.65 18.15
C ILE A 671 22.86 40.44 18.11
N GLU A 672 22.72 41.46 18.97
CA GLU A 672 21.54 42.34 19.03
C GLU A 672 21.31 43.09 17.70
N ASP A 673 22.39 43.54 17.07
CA ASP A 673 22.37 44.31 15.82
C ASP A 673 22.32 43.41 14.55
N GLN A 674 22.31 42.08 14.70
CA GLN A 674 22.38 41.09 13.60
C GLN A 674 23.52 41.32 12.59
N ASN A 675 24.70 41.75 13.07
CA ASN A 675 25.85 42.07 12.23
C ASN A 675 26.87 40.91 12.26
N ASP A 676 26.84 40.06 11.22
CA ASP A 676 27.69 38.87 11.13
C ASP A 676 29.18 39.21 10.99
N VAL A 677 29.51 40.33 10.36
CA VAL A 677 30.90 40.78 10.15
C VAL A 677 31.54 41.24 11.47
N GLU A 678 30.82 42.05 12.27
CA GLU A 678 31.32 42.48 13.58
C GLU A 678 31.40 41.33 14.59
N LEU A 679 30.49 40.36 14.50
CA LEU A 679 30.50 39.16 15.34
C LEU A 679 31.70 38.25 15.00
N GLU A 680 32.04 38.11 13.72
CA GLU A 680 33.23 37.37 13.26
C GLU A 680 34.54 38.01 13.75
N ILE A 681 34.66 39.34 13.64
CA ILE A 681 35.81 40.09 14.17
C ILE A 681 35.92 39.92 15.70
N ALA A 682 34.79 40.00 16.42
CA ALA A 682 34.77 39.82 17.87
C ALA A 682 35.14 38.38 18.31
N ILE A 683 34.81 37.37 17.51
CA ILE A 683 35.22 35.97 17.74
C ILE A 683 36.72 35.79 17.49
N GLU A 684 37.26 36.38 16.43
CA GLU A 684 38.70 36.33 16.10
C GLU A 684 39.52 37.01 17.21
N ASP A 685 39.09 38.19 17.66
CA ASP A 685 39.67 38.91 18.80
C ASP A 685 39.65 38.04 20.08
N LEU A 686 38.53 37.35 20.35
CA LEU A 686 38.37 36.48 21.52
C LEU A 686 39.25 35.21 21.44
N LYS A 687 39.41 34.61 20.25
CA LYS A 687 40.29 33.46 20.00
C LYS A 687 41.78 33.81 20.16
N SER A 688 42.18 35.02 19.73
CA SER A 688 43.56 35.49 19.82
C SER A 688 44.08 35.58 21.27
N LEU A 689 43.18 35.67 22.26
CA LEU A 689 43.51 35.75 23.68
C LEU A 689 43.86 34.39 24.32
N GLY A 690 43.50 33.26 23.70
CA GLY A 690 43.88 31.91 24.15
C GLY A 690 43.45 31.54 25.58
N LEU A 691 42.35 32.11 26.08
CA LEU A 691 41.87 31.92 27.46
C LEU A 691 40.91 30.72 27.57
N PRO A 692 41.14 29.77 28.51
CA PRO A 692 40.24 28.63 28.71
C PRO A 692 38.80 29.01 29.11
N THR A 693 38.64 30.16 29.77
CA THR A 693 37.36 30.71 30.23
C THR A 693 36.53 31.34 29.10
N ALA A 694 37.17 31.70 27.98
CA ALA A 694 36.50 32.26 26.80
C ALA A 694 35.86 31.18 25.92
N GLN A 695 36.23 29.90 26.10
CA GLN A 695 35.82 28.80 25.23
C GLN A 695 34.31 28.71 25.05
N LYS A 696 33.54 28.85 26.14
CA LYS A 696 32.07 28.81 26.10
C LYS A 696 31.44 30.02 25.41
N ASP A 697 32.07 31.19 25.55
CA ASP A 697 31.63 32.42 24.89
C ASP A 697 31.94 32.38 23.39
N ILE A 698 33.09 31.81 23.00
CA ILE A 698 33.48 31.51 21.60
C ILE A 698 32.46 30.56 20.98
N GLU A 699 32.19 29.42 21.63
CA GLU A 699 31.23 28.42 21.11
C GLU A 699 29.83 29.02 20.92
N THR A 700 29.36 29.84 21.86
CA THR A 700 28.05 30.50 21.76
C THR A 700 28.03 31.50 20.61
N ALA A 701 29.07 32.32 20.47
CA ALA A 701 29.17 33.32 19.41
C ALA A 701 29.32 32.68 18.01
N GLU A 702 30.04 31.56 17.88
CA GLU A 702 30.17 30.80 16.64
C GLU A 702 28.84 30.18 16.20
N ILE A 703 28.02 29.70 17.15
CA ILE A 703 26.67 29.20 16.86
C ILE A 703 25.80 30.35 16.33
N GLU A 704 25.80 31.52 16.96
CA GLU A 704 25.04 32.68 16.50
C GLU A 704 25.51 33.17 15.13
N LEU A 705 26.83 33.24 14.90
CA LEU A 705 27.41 33.59 13.60
C LEU A 705 26.99 32.60 12.51
N GLY A 706 26.99 31.30 12.81
CA GLY A 706 26.51 30.26 11.92
C GLY A 706 25.04 30.43 11.55
N VAL A 707 24.18 30.78 12.51
CA VAL A 707 22.77 31.09 12.28
C VAL A 707 22.61 32.32 11.37
N MET A 708 23.35 33.40 11.63
CA MET A 708 23.27 34.64 10.83
C MET A 708 23.74 34.44 9.38
N LYS A 709 24.89 33.80 9.17
CA LYS A 709 25.40 33.49 7.83
C LYS A 709 24.43 32.59 7.06
N THR A 710 23.91 31.55 7.71
CA THR A 710 22.93 30.63 7.10
C THR A 710 21.63 31.35 6.75
N LYS A 711 21.16 32.28 7.60
CA LYS A 711 19.97 33.10 7.33
C LYS A 711 20.16 33.97 6.09
N ARG A 712 21.31 34.66 5.96
CA ARG A 712 21.64 35.46 4.78
C ARG A 712 21.70 34.59 3.52
N GLU A 713 22.42 33.48 3.57
CA GLU A 713 22.57 32.57 2.43
C GLU A 713 21.23 31.95 1.99
N LEU A 714 20.33 31.62 2.94
CA LEU A 714 18.98 31.14 2.61
C LEU A 714 18.16 32.22 1.90
N ASN A 715 18.26 33.47 2.34
CA ASN A 715 17.56 34.59 1.72
C ASN A 715 18.13 34.89 0.33
N GLU A 716 19.45 35.01 0.20
CA GLU A 716 20.14 35.22 -1.09
C GLU A 716 19.84 34.09 -2.08
N ALA A 717 19.92 32.82 -1.66
CA ALA A 717 19.60 31.69 -2.52
C ALA A 717 18.12 31.70 -2.97
N THR A 718 17.22 32.10 -2.07
CA THR A 718 15.79 32.24 -2.38
C THR A 718 15.52 33.40 -3.35
N GLU A 719 16.28 34.49 -3.27
CA GLU A 719 16.23 35.62 -4.20
C GLU A 719 16.80 35.29 -5.58
N VAL A 720 17.93 34.59 -5.63
CA VAL A 720 18.58 34.13 -6.87
C VAL A 720 17.76 33.04 -7.58
N ARG A 721 16.88 32.35 -6.83
CA ARG A 721 15.95 31.31 -7.35
C ARG A 721 16.66 30.17 -8.07
N ASP A 722 17.86 29.84 -7.62
CA ASP A 722 18.62 28.71 -8.14
C ASP A 722 18.37 27.47 -7.27
N MET A 723 17.94 26.38 -7.90
CA MET A 723 17.58 25.16 -7.20
C MET A 723 18.77 24.50 -6.49
N ALA A 724 19.99 24.62 -7.03
CA ALA A 724 21.20 24.06 -6.42
C ALA A 724 21.63 24.91 -5.21
N LEU A 725 21.63 26.24 -5.34
CA LEU A 725 21.98 27.14 -4.24
C LEU A 725 21.00 27.01 -3.06
N ILE A 726 19.70 26.91 -3.33
CA ILE A 726 18.68 26.72 -2.27
C ILE A 726 18.87 25.36 -1.57
N LYS A 727 19.16 24.29 -2.31
CA LYS A 727 19.43 22.96 -1.71
C LYS A 727 20.69 22.97 -0.86
N GLU A 728 21.74 23.65 -1.31
CA GLU A 728 23.00 23.80 -0.58
C GLU A 728 22.79 24.58 0.72
N ALA A 729 22.10 25.73 0.67
CA ALA A 729 21.78 26.54 1.84
C ALA A 729 20.92 25.78 2.87
N ILE A 730 19.90 25.03 2.43
CA ILE A 730 19.08 24.16 3.30
C ILE A 730 19.93 23.03 3.92
N SER A 731 20.84 22.44 3.14
CA SER A 731 21.71 21.36 3.62
C SER A 731 22.72 21.85 4.64
N LYS A 732 23.25 23.06 4.45
CA LYS A 732 24.15 23.74 5.38
C LYS A 732 23.43 24.08 6.69
N ALA A 733 22.19 24.59 6.61
CA ALA A 733 21.34 24.85 7.78
C ALA A 733 21.09 23.58 8.63
N LYS A 734 20.83 22.44 7.97
CA LYS A 734 20.64 21.15 8.64
C LYS A 734 21.93 20.60 9.26
N ARG A 735 23.05 20.67 8.53
CA ARG A 735 24.36 20.20 9.03
C ARG A 735 24.80 20.98 10.27
N GLY A 736 24.51 22.28 10.30
CA GLY A 736 24.77 23.15 11.44
C GLY A 736 23.72 23.07 12.56
N SER A 737 22.65 22.28 12.44
CA SER A 737 21.51 22.24 13.37
C SER A 737 20.85 23.61 13.61
N TYR A 738 20.94 24.52 12.64
CA TYR A 738 20.38 25.88 12.70
C TYR A 738 18.91 25.93 12.25
N ASP A 739 18.41 24.85 11.64
CA ASP A 739 17.06 24.72 11.08
C ASP A 739 15.95 24.99 12.10
N LYS A 740 16.15 24.61 13.37
CA LYS A 740 15.19 24.89 14.46
C LYS A 740 15.10 26.37 14.82
N ARG A 741 16.14 27.15 14.53
CA ARG A 741 16.24 28.57 14.85
C ARG A 741 15.85 29.49 13.69
N LEU A 742 15.75 28.94 12.47
CA LEU A 742 15.36 29.63 11.25
C LEU A 742 14.09 29.02 10.62
N PRO A 743 12.98 28.82 11.37
CA PRO A 743 11.80 28.14 10.86
C PRO A 743 11.15 28.87 9.67
N THR A 744 11.16 30.21 9.69
CA THR A 744 10.55 31.05 8.66
C THR A 744 11.32 30.99 7.36
N GLU A 745 12.64 31.20 7.40
CA GLU A 745 13.52 31.18 6.24
C GLU A 745 13.62 29.77 5.65
N MET A 746 13.62 28.74 6.50
CA MET A 746 13.53 27.35 6.05
C MET A 746 12.20 27.03 5.38
N ALA A 747 11.08 27.58 5.88
CA ALA A 747 9.77 27.41 5.25
C ALA A 747 9.73 28.12 3.88
N LEU A 748 10.23 29.35 3.79
CA LEU A 748 10.32 30.13 2.55
C LEU A 748 11.22 29.44 1.51
N ALA A 749 12.41 29.01 1.91
CA ALA A 749 13.35 28.32 1.04
C ALA A 749 12.81 26.96 0.55
N LYS A 750 12.13 26.20 1.42
CA LYS A 750 11.46 24.94 1.02
C LYS A 750 10.29 25.18 0.08
N ALA A 751 9.46 26.19 0.36
CA ALA A 751 8.35 26.57 -0.51
C ALA A 751 8.86 27.01 -1.89
N MET A 752 9.94 27.81 -1.94
CA MET A 752 10.59 28.21 -3.19
C MET A 752 11.21 27.02 -3.93
N LEU A 753 11.83 26.08 -3.21
CA LEU A 753 12.40 24.88 -3.81
C LEU A 753 11.34 23.99 -4.45
N GLU A 754 10.23 23.76 -3.75
CA GLU A 754 9.12 22.94 -4.27
C GLU A 754 8.45 23.62 -5.47
N ARG A 755 8.32 24.94 -5.41
CA ARG A 755 7.86 25.78 -6.50
C ARG A 755 8.72 25.63 -7.77
N LEU A 756 10.04 25.78 -7.66
CA LEU A 756 10.98 25.62 -8.79
C LEU A 756 10.98 24.19 -9.36
N ARG A 757 10.81 23.18 -8.50
CA ARG A 757 10.65 21.79 -8.94
C ARG A 757 9.37 21.61 -9.74
N ASN A 758 8.24 22.16 -9.29
CA ASN A 758 6.97 22.05 -10.00
C ASN A 758 7.05 22.69 -11.39
N ILE A 759 7.65 23.88 -11.50
CA ILE A 759 7.95 24.51 -12.79
C ILE A 759 8.78 23.58 -13.68
N THR A 760 9.86 23.01 -13.15
CA THR A 760 10.77 22.15 -13.91
C THR A 760 10.08 20.87 -14.37
N LYS A 761 9.22 20.27 -13.52
CA LYS A 761 8.38 19.12 -13.87
C LYS A 761 7.42 19.45 -15.02
N LEU A 762 6.74 20.60 -14.96
CA LEU A 762 5.82 21.06 -16.02
C LEU A 762 6.55 21.24 -17.35
N MET A 763 7.75 21.84 -17.34
CA MET A 763 8.57 22.00 -18.54
C MET A 763 9.03 20.65 -19.10
N HIS A 764 9.52 19.75 -18.25
CA HIS A 764 9.98 18.42 -18.66
C HIS A 764 8.86 17.59 -19.29
N ALA A 765 7.62 17.67 -18.77
CA ALA A 765 6.49 16.93 -19.31
C ALA A 765 6.22 17.27 -20.79
N VAL A 766 6.37 18.54 -21.20
CA VAL A 766 6.20 18.95 -22.60
C VAL A 766 7.44 18.62 -23.45
N LEU A 767 8.63 18.76 -22.88
CA LEU A 767 9.89 18.48 -23.60
C LEU A 767 10.07 16.98 -23.91
N SER A 768 9.58 16.10 -23.02
CA SER A 768 9.64 14.65 -23.16
C SER A 768 8.60 14.05 -24.11
N LEU A 769 7.60 14.83 -24.56
CA LEU A 769 6.61 14.37 -25.55
C LEU A 769 7.31 13.79 -26.78
N ASP A 770 6.86 12.64 -27.29
CA ASP A 770 7.46 12.10 -28.50
C ASP A 770 7.10 12.96 -29.73
N GLN A 771 7.94 12.88 -30.77
CA GLN A 771 7.73 13.67 -31.99
C GLN A 771 6.43 13.25 -32.71
N LYS A 772 5.96 12.02 -32.48
CA LYS A 772 4.71 11.47 -33.04
C LYS A 772 3.48 12.15 -32.45
N THR A 773 3.46 12.42 -31.14
CA THR A 773 2.36 13.12 -30.46
C THR A 773 2.25 14.57 -30.94
N ILE A 774 3.38 15.26 -31.15
CA ILE A 774 3.36 16.62 -31.73
C ILE A 774 2.89 16.58 -33.20
N ALA A 775 3.28 15.56 -33.95
CA ALA A 775 2.80 15.34 -35.31
C ALA A 775 1.29 15.01 -35.36
N GLU A 776 0.76 14.30 -34.36
CA GLU A 776 -0.66 14.01 -34.20
C GLU A 776 -1.47 15.31 -34.01
N ILE A 777 -1.06 16.15 -33.04
CA ILE A 777 -1.70 17.45 -32.81
C ILE A 777 -1.67 18.26 -34.10
N LYS A 778 -0.50 18.39 -34.74
CA LYS A 778 -0.37 19.13 -36.00
C LYS A 778 -1.23 18.53 -37.13
N GLY A 779 -1.45 17.22 -37.13
CA GLY A 779 -2.15 16.47 -38.16
C GLY A 779 -3.66 16.69 -38.21
N TYR A 780 -4.27 17.35 -37.22
CA TYR A 780 -5.70 17.62 -37.24
C TYR A 780 -6.10 18.53 -38.41
N GLN A 781 -7.05 18.08 -39.24
CA GLN A 781 -7.68 18.93 -40.25
C GLN A 781 -8.67 19.91 -39.62
N ASN A 782 -9.46 19.42 -38.65
CA ASN A 782 -10.35 20.21 -37.81
C ASN A 782 -10.03 19.88 -36.34
N PRO A 783 -9.30 20.75 -35.62
CA PRO A 783 -8.88 20.47 -34.26
C PRO A 783 -10.09 20.45 -33.32
N PRO A 784 -10.09 19.59 -32.31
CA PRO A 784 -11.05 19.71 -31.22
C PRO A 784 -10.92 21.10 -30.55
N PRO A 785 -12.04 21.76 -30.18
CA PRO A 785 -11.99 23.11 -29.60
C PRO A 785 -11.08 23.23 -28.38
N ALA A 786 -11.06 22.21 -27.53
CA ALA A 786 -10.19 22.12 -26.35
C ALA A 786 -8.71 22.14 -26.76
N VAL A 787 -8.31 21.33 -27.74
CA VAL A 787 -6.92 21.30 -28.23
C VAL A 787 -6.56 22.61 -28.90
N HIS A 788 -7.44 23.18 -29.73
CA HIS A 788 -7.18 24.46 -30.37
C HIS A 788 -6.96 25.57 -29.35
N ARG A 789 -7.85 25.70 -28.35
CA ARG A 789 -7.74 26.70 -27.28
C ARG A 789 -6.50 26.53 -26.41
N VAL A 790 -6.13 25.28 -26.10
CA VAL A 790 -4.88 24.97 -25.38
C VAL A 790 -3.65 25.37 -26.20
N MET A 791 -3.64 25.07 -27.50
CA MET A 791 -2.51 25.46 -28.35
C MET A 791 -2.45 26.96 -28.59
N MET A 792 -3.58 27.66 -28.66
CA MET A 792 -3.63 29.13 -28.67
C MET A 792 -3.04 29.70 -27.38
N ALA A 793 -3.44 29.16 -26.21
CA ALA A 793 -2.91 29.60 -24.92
C ALA A 793 -1.40 29.33 -24.79
N THR A 794 -0.95 28.17 -25.28
CA THR A 794 0.47 27.79 -25.36
C THR A 794 1.25 28.78 -26.22
N LEU A 795 0.76 29.08 -27.43
CA LEU A 795 1.42 30.02 -28.34
C LEU A 795 1.37 31.46 -27.83
N LEU A 796 0.30 31.86 -27.14
CA LEU A 796 0.17 33.17 -26.49
C LEU A 796 1.26 33.36 -25.43
N ILE A 797 1.52 32.34 -24.61
CA ILE A 797 2.63 32.34 -23.64
C ILE A 797 3.98 32.41 -24.34
N LEU A 798 4.12 31.80 -25.52
CA LEU A 798 5.34 31.83 -26.33
C LEU A 798 5.49 33.11 -27.18
N GLY A 799 4.66 34.12 -26.94
CA GLY A 799 4.78 35.46 -27.52
C GLY A 799 3.99 35.71 -28.80
N HIS A 800 3.10 34.79 -29.20
CA HIS A 800 2.16 35.02 -30.30
C HIS A 800 0.94 35.83 -29.85
N TRP A 801 0.27 36.49 -30.79
CA TRP A 801 -1.01 37.15 -30.50
C TRP A 801 -2.18 36.17 -30.66
N GLU A 802 -3.25 36.32 -29.87
CA GLU A 802 -4.47 35.50 -29.99
C GLU A 802 -5.04 35.54 -31.41
N GLU A 803 -5.01 36.72 -32.06
CA GLU A 803 -5.46 36.97 -33.44
C GLU A 803 -4.68 36.15 -34.49
N GLU A 804 -3.40 35.90 -34.27
CA GLU A 804 -2.56 35.10 -35.18
C GLU A 804 -2.94 33.63 -35.14
N THR A 805 -3.52 33.16 -34.04
CA THR A 805 -3.79 31.74 -33.76
C THR A 805 -5.28 31.39 -33.78
N GLU A 806 -6.16 32.33 -34.15
CA GLU A 806 -7.60 32.10 -34.38
C GLU A 806 -7.83 31.04 -35.45
N GLU A 807 -7.03 31.03 -36.51
CA GLU A 807 -7.08 29.99 -37.54
C GLU A 807 -6.16 28.83 -37.19
N TRP A 808 -6.70 27.61 -37.19
CA TRP A 808 -5.92 26.41 -36.91
C TRP A 808 -4.72 26.24 -37.84
N ARG A 809 -4.82 26.71 -39.09
CA ARG A 809 -3.72 26.66 -40.05
C ARG A 809 -2.47 27.37 -39.55
N ASN A 810 -2.64 28.48 -38.84
CA ASN A 810 -1.52 29.24 -38.27
C ASN A 810 -0.90 28.52 -37.05
N VAL A 811 -1.73 27.83 -36.26
CA VAL A 811 -1.25 26.94 -35.19
C VAL A 811 -0.43 25.78 -35.77
N GLN A 812 -0.87 25.17 -36.88
CA GLN A 812 -0.11 24.12 -37.57
C GLN A 812 1.22 24.61 -38.13
N ILE A 813 1.27 25.85 -38.65
CA ILE A 813 2.50 26.49 -39.12
C ILE A 813 3.46 26.69 -37.94
N ALA A 814 2.97 27.21 -36.81
CA ALA A 814 3.78 27.39 -35.60
C ALA A 814 4.34 26.06 -35.07
N LEU A 815 3.53 25.00 -35.04
CA LEU A 815 3.96 23.65 -34.64
C LEU A 815 4.91 22.98 -35.65
N GLY A 816 4.95 23.48 -36.89
CA GLY A 816 5.81 22.97 -37.94
C GLY A 816 7.19 23.62 -38.03
N LYS A 817 7.47 24.68 -37.26
CA LYS A 817 8.76 25.37 -37.28
C LYS A 817 9.87 24.50 -36.69
N MET A 818 11.08 24.60 -37.25
CA MET A 818 12.28 23.85 -36.85
C MET A 818 13.39 24.79 -36.37
N GLY A 819 14.43 24.26 -35.74
CA GLY A 819 15.59 25.04 -35.29
C GLY A 819 15.24 25.97 -34.12
N LYS A 820 15.63 27.24 -34.19
CA LYS A 820 15.39 28.25 -33.13
C LYS A 820 13.91 28.52 -32.86
N ASP A 821 13.06 28.31 -33.86
CA ASP A 821 11.62 28.56 -33.76
C ASP A 821 10.79 27.32 -33.38
N ALA A 822 11.44 26.18 -33.11
CA ALA A 822 10.74 24.96 -32.71
C ALA A 822 10.07 25.15 -31.33
N ILE A 823 8.82 24.70 -31.21
CA ILE A 823 8.02 24.90 -29.98
C ILE A 823 8.71 24.38 -28.72
N LYS A 824 9.33 23.20 -28.79
CA LYS A 824 10.09 22.62 -27.67
C LYS A 824 11.29 23.49 -27.27
N ARG A 825 12.00 24.04 -28.25
CA ARG A 825 13.16 24.91 -27.98
C ARG A 825 12.72 26.25 -27.39
N LYS A 826 11.63 26.82 -27.91
CA LYS A 826 11.03 28.04 -27.33
C LYS A 826 10.56 27.83 -25.89
N ILE A 827 10.00 26.66 -25.57
CA ILE A 827 9.63 26.29 -24.20
C ILE A 827 10.88 26.11 -23.33
N GLN A 828 11.94 25.49 -23.84
CA GLN A 828 13.20 25.29 -23.11
C GLN A 828 13.94 26.60 -22.81
N GLU A 829 13.91 27.57 -23.74
CA GLU A 829 14.55 28.88 -23.60
C GLU A 829 13.64 29.93 -22.90
N LEU A 830 12.40 29.56 -22.55
CA LEU A 830 11.43 30.46 -21.93
C LEU A 830 11.83 30.80 -20.48
N LYS A 831 11.99 32.09 -20.20
CA LYS A 831 12.12 32.61 -18.84
C LYS A 831 10.75 33.02 -18.32
N ILE A 832 10.31 32.38 -17.25
CA ILE A 832 8.99 32.62 -16.65
C ILE A 832 8.85 34.06 -16.13
N ASP A 833 9.96 34.62 -15.64
CA ASP A 833 10.02 36.00 -15.12
C ASP A 833 9.73 37.06 -16.20
N ASP A 834 9.92 36.72 -17.48
CA ASP A 834 9.74 37.64 -18.60
C ASP A 834 8.30 37.61 -19.15
N ILE A 835 7.43 36.72 -18.66
CA ILE A 835 6.05 36.57 -19.14
C ILE A 835 5.16 37.64 -18.47
N PRO A 836 4.55 38.57 -19.25
CA PRO A 836 3.68 39.58 -18.69
C PRO A 836 2.41 39.00 -18.04
N VAL A 837 1.95 39.61 -16.95
CA VAL A 837 0.77 39.13 -16.20
C VAL A 837 -0.51 39.14 -17.05
N ASP A 838 -0.68 40.13 -17.94
CA ASP A 838 -1.82 40.19 -18.86
C ASP A 838 -1.83 39.03 -19.87
N VAL A 839 -0.67 38.56 -20.31
CA VAL A 839 -0.51 37.36 -21.18
C VAL A 839 -0.93 36.11 -20.43
N ALA A 840 -0.46 35.94 -19.19
CA ALA A 840 -0.82 34.78 -18.36
C ALA A 840 -2.32 34.73 -18.07
N LEU A 841 -2.93 35.88 -17.77
CA LEU A 841 -4.39 35.99 -17.59
C LEU A 841 -5.15 35.68 -18.88
N GLY A 842 -4.66 36.15 -20.04
CA GLY A 842 -5.25 35.84 -21.35
C GLY A 842 -5.17 34.35 -21.69
N ALA A 843 -4.04 33.70 -21.39
CA ALA A 843 -3.86 32.26 -21.58
C ALA A 843 -4.77 31.45 -20.66
N ARG A 844 -4.90 31.86 -19.40
CA ARG A 844 -5.85 31.28 -18.43
C ARG A 844 -7.30 31.40 -18.92
N ASP A 845 -7.68 32.56 -19.43
CA ASP A 845 -9.02 32.81 -19.98
C ASP A 845 -9.31 32.04 -21.27
N LEU A 846 -8.28 31.59 -22.00
CA LEU A 846 -8.45 30.74 -23.18
C LEU A 846 -8.77 29.29 -22.82
N ILE A 847 -8.24 28.80 -21.69
CA ILE A 847 -8.44 27.41 -21.24
C ILE A 847 -9.48 27.26 -20.13
N ARG A 848 -10.01 28.37 -19.60
CA ARG A 848 -10.94 28.42 -18.45
C ARG A 848 -12.15 27.49 -18.59
N ASP A 849 -12.67 27.36 -19.81
CA ASP A 849 -13.89 26.58 -20.07
C ASP A 849 -13.59 25.08 -20.28
N PHE A 850 -12.35 24.64 -20.06
CA PHE A 850 -11.91 23.25 -20.22
C PHE A 850 -11.23 22.72 -18.94
N THR A 851 -11.52 21.46 -18.57
CA THR A 851 -10.82 20.72 -17.53
C THR A 851 -9.65 19.89 -18.09
N LEU A 852 -8.69 19.51 -17.24
CA LEU A 852 -7.56 18.64 -17.64
C LEU A 852 -8.08 17.36 -18.30
N ASP A 853 -9.04 16.71 -17.63
CA ASP A 853 -9.67 15.54 -18.18
C ASP A 853 -10.22 15.88 -19.54
N GLN A 854 -11.05 16.92 -19.71
CA GLN A 854 -11.62 17.37 -21.00
C GLN A 854 -10.64 17.61 -22.16
N VAL A 855 -9.36 17.83 -21.89
CA VAL A 855 -8.33 17.83 -22.94
C VAL A 855 -7.75 16.43 -23.17
N ARG A 856 -7.58 15.61 -22.12
CA ARG A 856 -6.91 14.30 -22.15
C ARG A 856 -7.59 13.19 -22.98
N MET A 857 -8.90 12.92 -22.85
CA MET A 857 -9.55 11.92 -23.75
C MET A 857 -9.64 12.41 -25.21
N VAL A 858 -9.27 13.66 -25.52
CA VAL A 858 -9.32 14.20 -26.88
C VAL A 858 -7.93 14.26 -27.51
N SER A 859 -6.91 14.59 -26.73
CA SER A 859 -5.51 14.51 -27.14
C SER A 859 -4.63 14.38 -25.90
N ALA A 860 -3.93 13.24 -25.78
CA ALA A 860 -2.94 13.06 -24.72
C ALA A 860 -1.85 14.14 -24.79
N GLY A 861 -1.38 14.47 -26.00
CA GLY A 861 -0.46 15.57 -26.23
C GLY A 861 -1.04 16.93 -25.87
N GLY A 862 -2.29 17.21 -26.25
CA GLY A 862 -2.99 18.43 -25.86
C GLY A 862 -3.12 18.58 -24.34
N ALA A 863 -3.37 17.49 -23.61
CA ALA A 863 -3.45 17.53 -22.15
C ALA A 863 -2.11 17.89 -21.51
N THR A 864 -1.00 17.40 -22.04
CA THR A 864 0.33 17.80 -21.55
C THR A 864 0.57 19.30 -21.72
N PHE A 865 0.16 19.89 -22.86
CA PHE A 865 0.18 21.34 -23.05
C PHE A 865 -0.80 22.08 -22.12
N TYR A 866 -1.99 21.52 -21.86
CA TYR A 866 -2.96 22.11 -20.93
C TYR A 866 -2.41 22.18 -19.51
N VAL A 867 -1.83 21.09 -18.99
CA VAL A 867 -1.21 21.05 -17.65
C VAL A 867 -0.10 22.08 -17.56
N TRP A 868 0.73 22.18 -18.60
CA TRP A 868 1.80 23.16 -18.68
C TRP A 868 1.28 24.61 -18.65
N VAL A 869 0.29 24.96 -19.48
CA VAL A 869 -0.31 26.30 -19.50
C VAL A 869 -1.00 26.62 -18.17
N LYS A 870 -1.80 25.69 -17.63
CA LYS A 870 -2.52 25.88 -16.35
C LYS A 870 -1.53 26.12 -15.22
N GLY A 871 -0.58 25.21 -15.02
CA GLY A 871 0.40 25.33 -13.94
C GLY A 871 1.30 26.56 -14.07
N LEU A 872 1.68 26.96 -15.29
CA LEU A 872 2.47 28.16 -15.53
C LEU A 872 1.68 29.45 -15.26
N THR A 873 0.41 29.51 -15.65
CA THR A 873 -0.43 30.69 -15.43
C THR A 873 -0.84 30.86 -13.97
N GLU A 874 -1.15 29.76 -13.27
CA GLU A 874 -1.39 29.75 -11.82
C GLU A 874 -0.17 30.28 -11.07
N GLU A 875 1.02 29.87 -11.48
CA GLU A 875 2.27 30.30 -10.87
C GLU A 875 2.52 31.81 -11.02
N ILE A 876 2.33 32.33 -12.24
CA ILE A 876 2.46 33.77 -12.51
C ILE A 876 1.37 34.54 -11.76
N CYS A 877 0.16 33.99 -11.65
CA CYS A 877 -0.93 34.61 -10.90
C CYS A 877 -0.64 34.64 -9.40
N GLN A 878 -0.12 33.55 -8.83
CA GLN A 878 0.23 33.45 -7.43
C GLN A 878 1.32 34.47 -7.04
N ARG A 879 2.27 34.73 -7.93
CA ARG A 879 3.32 35.74 -7.73
C ARG A 879 2.78 37.17 -7.69
N ASN A 880 1.76 37.47 -8.48
CA ASN A 880 1.31 38.83 -8.75
C ASN A 880 -0.06 39.15 -8.12
N LYS A 881 -0.46 38.42 -7.07
CA LYS A 881 -1.78 38.51 -6.42
C LYS A 881 -2.23 39.93 -6.10
N GLU A 882 -1.30 40.80 -5.68
CA GLU A 882 -1.61 42.19 -5.31
C GLU A 882 -2.00 43.06 -6.51
N ILE A 883 -1.42 42.82 -7.70
CA ILE A 883 -1.62 43.66 -8.89
C ILE A 883 -2.60 43.07 -9.91
N ILE A 884 -2.95 41.78 -9.78
CA ILE A 884 -3.84 41.10 -10.73
C ILE A 884 -5.23 41.72 -10.80
N LYS A 885 -5.73 42.30 -9.71
CA LYS A 885 -7.06 42.93 -9.67
C LYS A 885 -7.16 44.13 -10.63
N ASP A 886 -6.04 44.77 -10.94
CA ASP A 886 -5.98 45.98 -11.76
C ASP A 886 -5.53 45.70 -13.22
N ILE A 887 -5.14 44.47 -13.54
CA ILE A 887 -4.59 44.07 -14.84
C ILE A 887 -5.64 43.31 -15.63
N ARG A 888 -5.94 43.78 -16.85
CA ARG A 888 -6.90 43.11 -17.74
C ARG A 888 -6.23 41.99 -18.53
N PRO A 889 -6.93 40.86 -18.77
CA PRO A 889 -6.43 39.78 -19.63
C PRO A 889 -6.16 40.24 -21.06
N ARG A 890 -5.03 39.81 -21.62
CA ARG A 890 -4.68 40.06 -23.02
C ARG A 890 -5.63 39.27 -23.92
N THR A 891 -6.49 39.99 -24.62
CA THR A 891 -7.53 39.44 -25.50
C THR A 891 -7.53 40.11 -26.88
N SER A 892 -7.96 39.38 -27.91
CA SER A 892 -8.12 39.89 -29.30
C SER A 892 -9.15 41.02 -29.40
N ARG A 893 -8.99 41.92 -30.39
CA ARG A 893 -9.93 43.04 -30.63
C ARG A 893 -11.36 42.54 -30.91
N ARG A 894 -11.52 41.37 -31.56
CA ARG A 894 -12.82 40.74 -31.80
C ARG A 894 -13.49 40.27 -30.51
N ARG A 895 -12.74 39.58 -29.63
CA ARG A 895 -13.26 39.11 -28.33
C ARG A 895 -13.64 40.27 -27.40
N ARG A 896 -12.95 41.42 -27.50
CA ARG A 896 -13.34 42.68 -26.82
C ARG A 896 -14.70 43.21 -27.27
N SER A 897 -15.02 43.14 -28.56
CA SER A 897 -16.33 43.56 -29.10
C SER A 897 -17.47 42.66 -28.60
N THR A 898 -17.24 41.35 -28.51
CA THR A 898 -18.24 40.39 -28.00
C THR A 898 -18.51 40.59 -26.51
N MET A 899 -17.46 40.75 -25.70
CA MET A 899 -17.60 41.05 -24.26
C MET A 899 -18.24 42.42 -23.98
N MET A 900 -18.00 43.43 -24.82
CA MET A 900 -18.68 44.72 -24.72
C MET A 900 -20.17 44.61 -25.12
N SER A 901 -20.51 43.81 -26.13
CA SER A 901 -21.90 43.58 -26.54
C SER A 901 -22.70 42.79 -25.49
N GLU A 902 -22.08 41.85 -24.79
CA GLU A 902 -22.72 41.11 -23.69
C GLU A 902 -22.94 42.03 -22.48
N LYS A 903 -21.97 42.89 -22.13
CA LYS A 903 -22.14 43.87 -21.03
C LYS A 903 -23.21 44.92 -21.32
N SER A 904 -23.36 45.40 -22.56
CA SER A 904 -24.45 46.31 -22.94
C SER A 904 -25.82 45.64 -22.89
N PHE A 905 -25.88 44.34 -23.23
CA PHE A 905 -27.12 43.56 -23.15
C PHE A 905 -27.60 43.34 -21.70
N TYR A 906 -26.67 43.28 -20.74
CA TYR A 906 -27.01 43.22 -19.31
C TYR A 906 -27.36 44.58 -18.70
N SER A 907 -26.76 45.70 -19.14
CA SER A 907 -27.10 47.03 -18.62
C SER A 907 -28.47 47.54 -19.08
N GLU A 908 -28.93 47.16 -20.28
CA GLU A 908 -30.25 47.57 -20.79
C GLU A 908 -31.42 46.82 -20.12
N ARG A 909 -31.20 45.60 -19.58
CA ARG A 909 -32.24 44.88 -18.82
C ARG A 909 -32.41 45.38 -17.38
N THR A 910 -31.41 46.04 -16.80
CA THR A 910 -31.51 46.64 -15.47
C THR A 910 -32.15 48.02 -15.44
N MET A 911 -32.41 48.66 -16.58
CA MET A 911 -33.07 49.98 -16.62
C MET A 911 -34.57 49.93 -17.05
N SER A 912 -35.20 48.76 -17.13
CA SER A 912 -36.64 48.65 -17.40
C SER A 912 -37.49 48.22 -16.19
N TYR A 913 -36.90 48.30 -15.00
CA TYR A 913 -37.60 48.20 -13.71
C TYR A 913 -37.15 49.38 -12.85
N ASP A 914 -37.69 50.55 -13.16
CA ASP A 914 -37.88 51.68 -12.24
C ASP A 914 -39.28 52.26 -12.49
#